data_AF-A0A7W5WW31-F1
#
_entry.id   AF-A0A7W5WW31-F1
#
_cell.length_a   1.000
_cell.length_b   1.000
_cell.length_c   1.000
_cell.angle_alpha   90.00
_cell.angle_beta   90.00
_cell.angle_gamma   90.00
#
_symmetry.space_group_name_H-M   'P 1'
#
loop_
_entity.id
_entity.type
_entity.pdbx_description
1 polymer ?
#
loop_
_entity_poly.entity_id
_entity_poly.type
_entity_poly.pdbx_seq_one_letter_code
_entity_poly.pdbx_strand_id
1 'polypeptide(L)'
;MTGLRKLYAVACCLLALFVAPAMAQPQGRLVVSTLQSTSFAGSKIGISPVRNLTVYLPPRYAEAGKRFPVLYFLNYFFEDHREPFASHGAKALLDKAIGQGLIGDVIVVTADFTTPVGSSWYVNSPATGNWEDFMVRELVPHIDATYRTLATRDSRGIAGDGPGAYGAIRFGMRHPEIFGAVYGMQPVASGPNIQPTHSRPNLERMARATSLDDLRDDGFSLIFTSIYQAFAPNPNRPPLFFDPPARRVDGRIVVDSDRTARFKQGFALTALLPAYADNLKSLRGFKFDWGRQDTLVDHVYGAQAFSNLLAEYGVPHEAEEHGGGFRDRHWGEQGRFYTDMLPFFARHLMFGPPATPTERVNAAHAKLRQAMLANDADARAMLYRADARSMPEYQPVLIGTRQIAAYHRAMRERRQVISYVPVTSEVFDLGNTLVEIGTFTIRWSDRTDEERGKYAHVWGVERDGSLSLKADTWGYFRPLADPAGFFTAIPEPSSSPIPLAAGDRSVGEFLRAHNDRDAEAVRTKDVEAKLVDYTDDAIFMPFGDTPKRGMAEIRPYLTAYTAAGSGATFRDVRVWTLAFENHGAWVIEYPKFRVEWTAGGQSGTVKGGGIRLWQRQAGGSLKLHRQIGTHDYVVPAR
;
A
#
# COMPACT_ATOMS: atom_id res chain seq x y z
N MET A 1 83.98 -33.31 2.84
CA MET A 1 83.85 -31.95 3.39
C MET A 1 82.64 -31.28 2.73
N THR A 2 81.66 -30.91 3.56
CA THR A 2 80.56 -29.93 3.34
C THR A 2 79.62 -30.08 2.14
N GLY A 3 78.46 -30.70 2.38
CA GLY A 3 77.23 -29.92 2.60
C GLY A 3 76.28 -29.68 1.41
N LEU A 4 75.42 -30.65 1.17
CA LEU A 4 74.17 -30.61 0.40
C LEU A 4 73.20 -29.51 0.91
N ARG A 5 72.63 -28.65 0.02
CA ARG A 5 71.21 -28.17 0.09
C ARG A 5 70.79 -27.21 -1.06
N LYS A 6 69.86 -27.75 -1.87
CA LYS A 6 68.61 -27.15 -2.40
C LYS A 6 68.64 -26.05 -3.49
N LEU A 7 68.23 -26.50 -4.68
CA LEU A 7 67.38 -25.80 -5.66
C LEU A 7 66.38 -24.86 -4.97
N TYR A 8 66.21 -23.64 -5.50
CA TYR A 8 64.92 -23.08 -5.93
C TYR A 8 65.18 -21.91 -6.88
N ALA A 9 64.68 -22.05 -8.10
CA ALA A 9 64.64 -21.01 -9.12
C ALA A 9 63.70 -19.88 -8.69
N VAL A 10 64.18 -18.64 -8.73
CA VAL A 10 63.31 -17.45 -8.66
C VAL A 10 63.25 -16.85 -10.05
N ALA A 11 62.18 -17.18 -10.76
CA ALA A 11 61.76 -16.49 -11.96
C ALA A 11 61.26 -15.09 -11.56
N CYS A 12 61.98 -14.05 -11.96
CA CYS A 12 61.48 -12.67 -11.93
C CYS A 12 60.43 -12.49 -13.03
N CYS A 13 59.18 -12.87 -12.74
CA CYS A 13 58.04 -12.43 -13.52
C CYS A 13 57.74 -10.96 -13.17
N LEU A 14 57.97 -10.06 -14.12
CA LEU A 14 57.42 -8.71 -14.16
C LEU A 14 55.89 -8.79 -14.15
N LEU A 15 55.28 -8.73 -12.96
CA LEU A 15 53.86 -8.44 -12.81
C LEU A 15 53.64 -6.95 -13.08
N ALA A 16 53.32 -6.62 -14.32
CA ALA A 16 52.68 -5.34 -14.63
C ALA A 16 51.29 -5.33 -13.98
N LEU A 17 51.18 -4.69 -12.82
CA LEU A 17 49.91 -4.33 -12.19
C LEU A 17 49.15 -3.41 -13.16
N PHE A 18 48.24 -3.98 -13.95
CA PHE A 18 47.14 -3.23 -14.53
C PHE A 18 46.25 -2.77 -13.36
N VAL A 19 46.57 -1.59 -12.80
CA VAL A 19 45.60 -0.83 -12.02
C VAL A 19 44.56 -0.35 -13.01
N ALA A 20 43.52 -1.17 -13.23
CA ALA A 20 42.32 -0.68 -13.87
C ALA A 20 41.87 0.57 -13.09
N PRO A 21 41.65 1.73 -13.75
CA PRO A 21 41.10 2.87 -13.04
C PRO A 21 39.80 2.40 -12.42
N ALA A 22 39.69 2.45 -11.09
CA ALA A 22 38.44 2.22 -10.41
C ALA A 22 37.44 3.18 -11.06
N MET A 23 36.50 2.65 -11.84
CA MET A 23 35.44 3.47 -12.40
C MET A 23 34.78 4.13 -11.21
N ALA A 24 34.89 5.46 -11.11
CA ALA A 24 34.25 6.22 -10.06
C ALA A 24 32.77 5.83 -10.07
N GLN A 25 32.27 5.34 -8.94
CA GLN A 25 30.85 5.04 -8.85
C GLN A 25 30.08 6.33 -9.17
N PRO A 26 29.04 6.26 -10.02
CA PRO A 26 28.24 7.44 -10.31
C PRO A 26 27.73 8.02 -8.98
N GLN A 27 27.89 9.33 -8.81
CA GLN A 27 27.44 10.06 -7.63
C GLN A 27 26.21 10.89 -7.99
N GLY A 28 25.35 11.14 -7.00
CA GLY A 28 24.25 12.08 -7.18
C GLY A 28 24.75 13.50 -7.41
N ARG A 29 23.88 14.35 -7.94
CA ARG A 29 24.18 15.75 -8.28
C ARG A 29 23.15 16.69 -7.67
N LEU A 30 23.61 17.83 -7.16
CA LEU A 30 22.73 18.91 -6.72
C LEU A 30 22.46 19.88 -7.87
N VAL A 31 21.20 20.26 -8.03
CA VAL A 31 20.75 21.29 -8.96
C VAL A 31 20.07 22.39 -8.14
N VAL A 32 20.61 23.60 -8.22
CA VAL A 32 19.99 24.78 -7.62
C VAL A 32 19.21 25.52 -8.70
N SER A 33 17.97 25.88 -8.40
CA SER A 33 17.08 26.58 -9.31
C SER A 33 16.15 27.54 -8.56
N THR A 34 15.33 28.27 -9.29
CA THR A 34 14.33 29.18 -8.72
C THR A 34 12.96 28.91 -9.30
N LEU A 35 11.93 29.16 -8.49
CA LEU A 35 10.53 29.09 -8.89
C LEU A 35 9.86 30.43 -8.59
N GLN A 36 9.29 31.04 -9.63
CA GLN A 36 8.42 32.19 -9.49
C GLN A 36 7.04 31.71 -8.98
N SER A 37 6.60 32.27 -7.85
CA SER A 37 5.36 31.90 -7.18
C SER A 37 4.36 33.04 -7.16
N THR A 38 3.10 32.73 -7.41
CA THR A 38 1.99 33.67 -7.28
C THR A 38 1.42 33.68 -5.85
N SER A 39 1.68 32.63 -5.08
CA SER A 39 1.21 32.44 -3.71
C SER A 39 1.64 33.54 -2.73
N PHE A 40 2.61 34.37 -3.09
CA PHE A 40 3.16 35.43 -2.23
C PHE A 40 2.75 36.85 -2.61
N ALA A 41 1.98 37.06 -3.68
CA ALA A 41 1.61 38.38 -4.18
C ALA A 41 0.90 39.29 -3.14
N GLY A 42 0.24 38.69 -2.14
CA GLY A 42 -0.46 39.39 -1.06
C GLY A 42 0.28 39.49 0.28
N SER A 43 1.50 38.95 0.38
CA SER A 43 2.25 38.91 1.65
C SER A 43 2.55 40.31 2.19
N LYS A 44 2.41 40.48 3.51
CA LYS A 44 2.59 41.78 4.19
C LYS A 44 3.98 41.97 4.80
N ILE A 45 4.74 40.89 4.93
CA ILE A 45 6.06 40.89 5.57
C ILE A 45 7.23 40.87 4.58
N GLY A 46 6.99 41.21 3.31
CA GLY A 46 8.08 41.32 2.32
C GLY A 46 8.64 39.97 1.86
N ILE A 47 7.80 38.95 1.71
CA ILE A 47 8.21 37.65 1.15
C ILE A 47 8.53 37.81 -0.33
N SER A 48 9.70 37.31 -0.75
CA SER A 48 10.07 37.25 -2.16
C SER A 48 9.18 36.27 -2.92
N PRO A 49 8.61 36.65 -4.08
CA PRO A 49 7.88 35.72 -4.94
C PRO A 49 8.79 34.73 -5.67
N VAL A 50 10.12 34.95 -5.66
CA VAL A 50 11.12 34.02 -6.21
C VAL A 50 11.61 33.12 -5.09
N ARG A 51 11.35 31.82 -5.17
CA ARG A 51 11.78 30.81 -4.19
C ARG A 51 12.90 29.96 -4.73
N ASN A 52 13.97 29.83 -3.95
CA ASN A 52 15.11 29.00 -4.32
C ASN A 52 14.84 27.54 -3.96
N LEU A 53 15.32 26.63 -4.79
CA LEU A 53 15.19 25.19 -4.66
C LEU A 53 16.56 24.53 -4.74
N THR A 54 16.81 23.50 -3.92
CA THR A 54 17.91 22.55 -4.14
C THR A 54 17.31 21.17 -4.42
N VAL A 55 17.70 20.57 -5.55
CA VAL A 55 17.24 19.24 -5.96
C VAL A 55 18.44 18.31 -6.05
N TYR A 56 18.44 17.26 -5.24
CA TYR A 56 19.34 16.13 -5.39
C TYR A 56 18.80 15.17 -6.45
N LEU A 57 19.62 14.90 -7.46
CA LEU A 57 19.38 13.89 -8.49
C LEU A 57 20.23 12.66 -8.18
N PRO A 58 19.64 11.44 -8.14
CA PRO A 58 20.38 10.23 -7.77
C PRO A 58 21.42 9.86 -8.84
N PRO A 59 22.43 9.02 -8.50
CA PRO A 59 23.46 8.54 -9.42
C PRO A 59 22.94 8.07 -10.79
N ARG A 60 21.81 7.35 -10.77
CA ARG A 60 21.17 6.77 -11.94
C ARG A 60 20.06 7.63 -12.55
N TYR A 61 20.02 8.94 -12.25
CA TYR A 61 19.48 9.92 -13.20
C TYR A 61 20.31 9.80 -14.51
N ALA A 62 20.21 10.58 -15.58
CA ALA A 62 20.86 10.27 -16.88
C ALA A 62 20.51 8.91 -17.58
N GLU A 63 20.23 7.79 -16.89
CA GLU A 63 19.74 6.54 -17.49
C GLU A 63 18.41 6.79 -18.19
N ALA A 64 18.32 6.53 -19.49
CA ALA A 64 17.14 6.85 -20.29
C ALA A 64 15.90 6.05 -19.83
N GLY A 65 14.71 6.67 -19.92
CA GLY A 65 13.43 6.02 -19.61
C GLY A 65 13.11 5.84 -18.11
N LYS A 66 14.10 5.94 -17.22
CA LYS A 66 13.89 5.80 -15.77
C LYS A 66 13.20 7.03 -15.18
N ARG A 67 12.23 6.78 -14.29
CA ARG A 67 11.53 7.77 -13.45
C ARG A 67 11.75 7.44 -11.98
N PHE A 68 11.70 8.44 -11.12
CA PHE A 68 12.13 8.33 -9.71
C PHE A 68 11.04 8.79 -8.75
N PRO A 69 10.92 8.16 -7.56
CA PRO A 69 10.16 8.75 -6.47
C PRO A 69 10.79 10.08 -6.02
N VAL A 70 10.00 10.89 -5.33
CA VAL A 70 10.40 12.21 -4.84
C VAL A 70 10.18 12.31 -3.34
N LEU A 71 11.21 12.74 -2.62
CA LEU A 71 11.15 13.12 -1.22
C LEU A 71 11.26 14.63 -1.09
N TYR A 72 10.24 15.25 -0.52
CA TYR A 72 10.31 16.65 -0.11
C TYR A 72 10.81 16.71 1.33
N PHE A 73 11.88 17.47 1.56
CA PHE A 73 12.42 17.69 2.89
C PHE A 73 12.17 19.14 3.34
N LEU A 74 11.44 19.27 4.44
CA LEU A 74 11.05 20.54 5.05
C LEU A 74 12.04 20.88 6.17
N ASN A 75 12.69 22.02 6.05
CA ASN A 75 13.82 22.37 6.90
C ASN A 75 13.40 22.82 8.30
N TYR A 76 14.41 22.92 9.17
CA TYR A 76 14.26 23.46 10.51
C TYR A 76 14.05 25.00 10.49
N PHE A 77 13.77 25.57 11.66
CA PHE A 77 13.62 27.01 11.86
C PHE A 77 14.90 27.77 11.43
N PHE A 78 14.74 28.84 10.62
CA PHE A 78 15.80 29.62 9.95
C PHE A 78 16.62 28.92 8.85
N GLU A 79 16.42 27.63 8.61
CA GLU A 79 17.17 26.91 7.58
C GLU A 79 16.55 27.07 6.19
N ASP A 80 17.35 27.48 5.20
CA ASP A 80 16.92 27.60 3.80
C ASP A 80 17.15 26.31 2.99
N HIS A 81 16.78 26.33 1.71
CA HIS A 81 16.88 25.20 0.79
C HIS A 81 18.27 24.53 0.69
N ARG A 82 19.37 25.18 1.12
CA ARG A 82 20.73 24.66 1.01
C ARG A 82 21.15 23.85 2.23
N GLU A 83 20.56 24.12 3.39
CA GLU A 83 21.06 23.66 4.69
C GLU A 83 21.23 22.13 4.82
N PRO A 84 20.28 21.29 4.37
CA PRO A 84 20.46 19.83 4.38
C PRO A 84 21.75 19.38 3.67
N PHE A 85 22.13 20.06 2.60
CA PHE A 85 23.28 19.68 1.78
C PHE A 85 24.57 20.38 2.20
N ALA A 86 24.48 21.68 2.54
CA ALA A 86 25.63 22.52 2.85
C ALA A 86 26.18 22.25 4.26
N SER A 87 25.29 22.09 5.24
CA SER A 87 25.67 22.01 6.66
C SER A 87 25.57 20.59 7.20
N HIS A 88 24.67 19.78 6.64
CA HIS A 88 24.35 18.45 7.18
C HIS A 88 24.83 17.27 6.33
N GLY A 89 25.51 17.54 5.21
CA GLY A 89 26.14 16.51 4.38
C GLY A 89 25.15 15.54 3.70
N ALA A 90 23.88 15.92 3.53
CA ALA A 90 22.83 15.02 3.04
C ALA A 90 23.16 14.36 1.68
N LYS A 91 23.91 15.04 0.80
CA LYS A 91 24.35 14.45 -0.48
C LYS A 91 25.18 13.19 -0.26
N ALA A 92 26.17 13.24 0.61
CA ALA A 92 27.05 12.11 0.88
C ALA A 92 26.28 10.96 1.55
N LEU A 93 25.35 11.29 2.45
CA LEU A 93 24.46 10.33 3.09
C LEU A 93 23.54 9.65 2.06
N LEU A 94 22.93 10.40 1.15
CA LEU A 94 22.08 9.85 0.07
C LEU A 94 22.87 8.96 -0.89
N ASP A 95 24.03 9.43 -1.35
CA ASP A 95 24.93 8.65 -2.24
C ASP A 95 25.32 7.33 -1.59
N LYS A 96 25.68 7.36 -0.30
CA LYS A 96 26.04 6.17 0.48
C LYS A 96 24.84 5.23 0.65
N ALA A 97 23.69 5.76 1.04
CA ALA A 97 22.48 4.96 1.26
C ALA A 97 22.02 4.26 -0.02
N ILE A 98 22.05 4.95 -1.16
CA ILE A 98 21.73 4.39 -2.48
C ILE A 98 22.76 3.34 -2.89
N GLY A 99 24.06 3.63 -2.71
CA GLY A 99 25.14 2.69 -3.01
C GLY A 99 25.08 1.40 -2.19
N GLN A 100 24.58 1.49 -0.95
CA GLN A 100 24.39 0.35 -0.05
C GLN A 100 23.02 -0.34 -0.20
N GLY A 101 22.12 0.18 -1.04
CA GLY A 101 20.77 -0.36 -1.20
C GLY A 101 19.85 -0.14 0.01
N LEU A 102 20.19 0.78 0.92
CA LEU A 102 19.31 1.18 2.03
C LEU A 102 18.04 1.89 1.54
N ILE A 103 18.14 2.56 0.39
CA ILE A 103 17.03 3.14 -0.36
C ILE A 103 17.34 3.04 -1.86
N GLY A 104 16.32 2.96 -2.70
CA GLY A 104 16.49 3.03 -4.16
C GLY A 104 16.86 4.44 -4.64
N ASP A 105 17.07 4.60 -5.95
CA ASP A 105 17.32 5.91 -6.55
C ASP A 105 16.12 6.85 -6.31
N VAL A 106 16.36 7.97 -5.64
CA VAL A 106 15.32 8.91 -5.23
C VAL A 106 15.74 10.36 -5.49
N ILE A 107 14.79 11.19 -5.91
CA ILE A 107 14.98 12.64 -6.00
C ILE A 107 14.67 13.24 -4.62
N VAL A 108 15.52 14.13 -4.11
CA VAL A 108 15.24 14.87 -2.88
C VAL A 108 15.13 16.35 -3.19
N VAL A 109 14.04 16.99 -2.77
CA VAL A 109 13.74 18.39 -3.03
C VAL A 109 13.66 19.16 -1.71
N THR A 110 14.40 20.25 -1.63
CA THR A 110 14.31 21.24 -0.55
C THR A 110 14.00 22.60 -1.18
N ALA A 111 13.05 23.34 -0.59
CA ALA A 111 12.66 24.66 -1.05
C ALA A 111 12.79 25.69 0.07
N ASP A 112 12.96 26.95 -0.30
CA ASP A 112 13.04 28.06 0.65
C ASP A 112 11.64 28.42 1.21
N PHE A 113 11.35 27.90 2.39
CA PHE A 113 10.14 28.17 3.19
C PHE A 113 10.37 29.23 4.29
N THR A 114 11.47 29.99 4.21
CA THR A 114 11.83 30.97 5.24
C THR A 114 11.00 32.24 5.15
N THR A 115 10.85 32.90 6.30
CA THR A 115 10.28 34.25 6.44
C THR A 115 11.30 35.15 7.14
N PRO A 116 11.16 36.48 7.12
CA PRO A 116 12.05 37.39 7.87
C PRO A 116 12.13 37.17 9.38
N VAL A 117 11.22 36.34 9.93
CA VAL A 117 11.15 35.97 11.35
C VAL A 117 11.37 34.46 11.58
N GLY A 118 11.78 33.72 10.54
CA GLY A 118 12.17 32.30 10.64
C GLY A 118 11.42 31.40 9.68
N SER A 119 10.39 30.71 10.18
CA SER A 119 9.63 29.73 9.40
C SER A 119 8.29 30.29 8.93
N SER A 120 7.79 29.75 7.82
CA SER A 120 6.42 29.96 7.32
C SER A 120 5.36 29.13 8.05
N TRP A 121 5.78 28.09 8.79
CA TRP A 121 4.90 27.07 9.36
C TRP A 121 4.06 26.31 8.33
N TYR A 122 4.39 26.44 7.03
CA TYR A 122 3.79 25.67 5.94
C TYR A 122 2.27 25.84 5.85
N VAL A 123 1.75 27.02 6.21
CA VAL A 123 0.31 27.33 6.19
C VAL A 123 0.03 28.55 5.32
N ASN A 124 -1.20 28.65 4.83
CA ASN A 124 -1.67 29.87 4.19
C ASN A 124 -1.98 30.95 5.25
N SER A 125 -1.43 32.15 5.07
CA SER A 125 -1.69 33.29 5.94
C SER A 125 -1.80 34.59 5.13
N PRO A 126 -2.80 35.46 5.41
CA PRO A 126 -2.86 36.79 4.81
C PRO A 126 -1.72 37.72 5.23
N ALA A 127 -0.93 37.36 6.26
CA ALA A 127 0.26 38.13 6.65
C ALA A 127 1.52 37.63 5.95
N THR A 128 1.72 36.30 5.89
CA THR A 128 2.99 35.72 5.40
C THR A 128 2.91 35.15 3.98
N GLY A 129 1.73 34.99 3.40
CA GLY A 129 1.50 34.39 2.08
C GLY A 129 0.96 32.96 2.14
N ASN A 130 0.66 32.39 0.96
CA ASN A 130 -0.02 31.10 0.85
C ASN A 130 0.97 29.92 0.70
N TRP A 131 1.64 29.53 1.79
CA TRP A 131 2.69 28.51 1.77
C TRP A 131 2.18 27.07 1.54
N GLU A 132 0.96 26.77 1.98
CA GLU A 132 0.32 25.47 1.70
C GLU A 132 0.04 25.37 0.19
N ASP A 133 -0.50 26.43 -0.42
CA ASP A 133 -0.76 26.51 -1.85
C ASP A 133 0.54 26.46 -2.67
N PHE A 134 1.59 27.18 -2.24
CA PHE A 134 2.90 27.11 -2.88
C PHE A 134 3.42 25.67 -2.95
N MET A 135 3.34 24.91 -1.86
CA MET A 135 3.78 23.52 -1.85
C MET A 135 2.95 22.67 -2.83
N VAL A 136 1.63 22.70 -2.71
CA VAL A 136 0.74 21.71 -3.34
C VAL A 136 0.34 22.06 -4.77
N ARG A 137 0.24 23.36 -5.10
CA ARG A 137 -0.25 23.85 -6.41
C ARG A 137 0.86 24.36 -7.32
N GLU A 138 2.02 24.73 -6.77
CA GLU A 138 3.10 25.31 -7.57
C GLU A 138 4.36 24.43 -7.52
N LEU A 139 4.91 24.13 -6.35
CA LEU A 139 6.17 23.41 -6.20
C LEU A 139 6.07 21.95 -6.67
N VAL A 140 5.10 21.18 -6.17
CA VAL A 140 4.94 19.77 -6.58
C VAL A 140 4.74 19.64 -8.09
N PRO A 141 3.79 20.38 -8.72
CA PRO A 141 3.63 20.36 -10.17
C PRO A 141 4.88 20.80 -10.93
N HIS A 142 5.60 21.82 -10.45
CA HIS A 142 6.85 22.27 -11.07
C HIS A 142 7.92 21.18 -11.08
N ILE A 143 8.11 20.47 -9.96
CA ILE A 143 9.06 19.37 -9.88
C ILE A 143 8.67 18.23 -10.82
N ASP A 144 7.40 17.84 -10.86
CA ASP A 144 6.92 16.77 -11.73
C ASP A 144 7.03 17.13 -13.23
N ALA A 145 6.89 18.40 -13.58
CA ALA A 145 7.06 18.89 -14.95
C ALA A 145 8.54 19.00 -15.37
N THR A 146 9.44 19.29 -14.42
CA THR A 146 10.85 19.60 -14.69
C THR A 146 11.74 18.38 -14.60
N TYR A 147 11.42 17.43 -13.72
CA TYR A 147 12.23 16.25 -13.45
C TYR A 147 11.50 14.95 -13.82
N ARG A 148 12.25 13.86 -14.00
CA ARG A 148 11.69 12.55 -14.35
C ARG A 148 11.10 11.85 -13.12
N THR A 149 10.02 12.40 -12.58
CA THR A 149 9.36 11.85 -11.40
C THR A 149 8.40 10.72 -11.77
N LEU A 150 8.16 9.84 -10.80
CA LEU A 150 6.93 9.03 -10.71
C LEU A 150 5.88 9.92 -10.04
N ALA A 151 5.09 10.62 -10.85
CA ALA A 151 4.18 11.68 -10.41
C ALA A 151 2.89 11.15 -9.75
N THR A 152 3.00 10.26 -8.77
CA THR A 152 1.88 9.68 -8.02
C THR A 152 2.10 9.84 -6.52
N ARG A 153 1.03 9.89 -5.72
CA ARG A 153 1.16 9.93 -4.26
C ARG A 153 1.98 8.76 -3.70
N ASP A 154 1.85 7.59 -4.31
CA ASP A 154 2.53 6.36 -3.88
C ASP A 154 4.06 6.41 -4.06
N SER A 155 4.55 7.30 -4.90
CA SER A 155 5.97 7.57 -5.12
C SER A 155 6.42 8.93 -4.57
N ARG A 156 5.57 9.61 -3.79
CA ARG A 156 5.85 10.93 -3.22
C ARG A 156 5.82 10.90 -1.70
N GLY A 157 6.97 11.13 -1.09
CA GLY A 157 7.14 11.25 0.34
C GLY A 157 7.40 12.70 0.78
N ILE A 158 7.07 13.01 2.02
CA ILE A 158 7.40 14.28 2.66
C ILE A 158 7.95 14.05 4.06
N ALA A 159 9.04 14.74 4.38
CA ALA A 159 9.69 14.68 5.67
C ALA A 159 10.12 16.06 6.15
N GLY A 160 10.47 16.17 7.42
CA GLY A 160 11.12 17.37 7.93
C GLY A 160 11.63 17.25 9.35
N ASP A 161 12.23 18.34 9.84
CA ASP A 161 12.84 18.48 11.17
C ASP A 161 12.14 19.59 11.97
N GLY A 162 11.67 19.30 13.19
CA GLY A 162 11.08 20.29 14.08
C GLY A 162 9.82 20.94 13.49
N PRO A 163 9.81 22.26 13.20
CA PRO A 163 8.73 22.90 12.43
C PRO A 163 8.52 22.28 11.04
N GLY A 164 9.57 21.77 10.40
CA GLY A 164 9.47 21.02 9.16
C GLY A 164 8.73 19.69 9.33
N ALA A 165 9.00 18.97 10.43
CA ALA A 165 8.25 17.76 10.78
C ALA A 165 6.76 18.07 11.03
N TYR A 166 6.47 19.16 11.73
CA TYR A 166 5.10 19.67 11.88
C TYR A 166 4.42 19.95 10.53
N GLY A 167 5.14 20.62 9.60
CA GLY A 167 4.67 20.85 8.24
C GLY A 167 4.38 19.56 7.48
N ALA A 168 5.30 18.58 7.53
CA ALA A 168 5.16 17.30 6.84
C ALA A 168 3.92 16.53 7.33
N ILE A 169 3.68 16.52 8.65
CA ILE A 169 2.49 15.89 9.23
C ILE A 169 1.22 16.63 8.82
N ARG A 170 1.19 17.98 8.83
CA ARG A 170 0.03 18.74 8.34
C ARG A 170 -0.26 18.47 6.87
N PHE A 171 0.75 18.37 6.01
CA PHE A 171 0.55 18.00 4.61
C PHE A 171 -0.01 16.59 4.48
N GLY A 172 0.44 15.62 5.28
CA GLY A 172 -0.18 14.28 5.33
C GLY A 172 -1.65 14.30 5.78
N MET A 173 -1.98 15.14 6.76
CA MET A 173 -3.36 15.32 7.22
C MET A 173 -4.25 15.95 6.16
N ARG A 174 -3.77 16.96 5.44
CA ARG A 174 -4.60 17.80 4.56
C ARG A 174 -4.56 17.40 3.08
N HIS A 175 -3.48 16.75 2.65
CA HIS A 175 -3.20 16.43 1.25
C HIS A 175 -2.74 14.97 1.04
N PRO A 176 -3.49 13.97 1.55
CA PRO A 176 -3.15 12.56 1.33
C PRO A 176 -3.14 12.20 -0.17
N GLU A 177 -3.92 12.91 -1.01
CA GLU A 177 -3.94 12.74 -2.46
C GLU A 177 -2.62 13.11 -3.15
N ILE A 178 -1.75 13.88 -2.48
CA ILE A 178 -0.45 14.32 -2.99
C ILE A 178 0.69 13.51 -2.40
N PHE A 179 0.67 13.24 -1.09
CA PHE A 179 1.75 12.56 -0.37
C PHE A 179 1.29 11.19 0.14
N GLY A 180 2.00 10.13 -0.25
CA GLY A 180 1.70 8.77 0.17
C GLY A 180 2.44 8.34 1.44
N ALA A 181 3.58 8.96 1.77
CA ALA A 181 4.34 8.63 2.98
C ALA A 181 4.86 9.88 3.70
N VAL A 182 4.81 9.87 5.03
CA VAL A 182 5.17 11.01 5.88
C VAL A 182 6.15 10.60 6.98
N TYR A 183 7.23 11.37 7.13
CA TYR A 183 8.19 11.21 8.23
C TYR A 183 8.41 12.51 9.01
N GLY A 184 8.16 12.54 10.31
CA GLY A 184 8.49 13.69 11.16
C GLY A 184 9.66 13.43 12.11
N MET A 185 10.80 14.11 11.94
CA MET A 185 11.87 14.10 12.95
C MET A 185 11.58 15.18 13.99
N GLN A 186 11.31 14.74 15.23
CA GLN A 186 11.05 15.61 16.38
C GLN A 186 9.98 16.68 16.13
N PRO A 187 8.72 16.30 15.80
CA PRO A 187 7.66 17.25 15.50
C PRO A 187 7.29 18.11 16.70
N VAL A 188 7.24 19.43 16.47
CA VAL A 188 6.76 20.42 17.44
C VAL A 188 5.24 20.59 17.33
N ALA A 189 4.61 21.20 18.35
CA ALA A 189 3.16 21.45 18.39
C ALA A 189 2.28 20.18 18.28
N SER A 190 2.83 19.03 18.70
CA SER A 190 2.16 17.73 18.62
C SER A 190 1.03 17.57 19.64
N GLY A 191 1.15 18.15 20.84
CA GLY A 191 0.19 17.93 21.94
C GLY A 191 -0.43 19.19 22.56
N PRO A 192 -1.28 19.03 23.58
CA PRO A 192 -2.10 20.11 24.15
C PRO A 192 -1.36 20.98 25.20
N ASN A 193 -0.03 20.94 25.28
CA ASN A 193 0.80 21.63 26.26
C ASN A 193 0.51 21.20 27.72
N ILE A 194 0.75 19.92 28.02
CA ILE A 194 0.38 19.24 29.29
C ILE A 194 1.27 19.67 30.46
N GLN A 195 2.46 20.23 30.20
CA GLN A 195 3.39 20.72 31.23
C GLN A 195 3.69 22.23 31.05
N PRO A 196 3.92 22.98 32.14
CA PRO A 196 4.41 24.36 32.04
C PRO A 196 5.77 24.41 31.34
N THR A 197 5.79 24.92 30.12
CA THR A 197 7.02 25.04 29.34
C THR A 197 7.85 26.26 29.75
N HIS A 198 9.18 26.13 29.70
CA HIS A 198 10.07 27.30 29.68
C HIS A 198 10.16 27.95 28.29
N SER A 199 9.68 27.26 27.24
CA SER A 199 9.54 27.74 25.86
C SER A 199 8.34 28.68 25.69
N ARG A 200 8.37 29.82 26.39
CA ARG A 200 7.30 30.83 26.33
C ARG A 200 7.83 32.14 25.78
N PRO A 201 7.02 32.88 25.01
CA PRO A 201 7.41 34.21 24.62
C PRO A 201 7.33 35.16 25.82
N ASN A 202 8.07 36.26 25.75
CA ASN A 202 7.90 37.36 26.67
C ASN A 202 6.64 38.16 26.30
N LEU A 203 5.52 37.87 26.97
CA LEU A 203 4.22 38.48 26.67
C LEU A 203 4.21 40.00 26.86
N GLU A 204 4.96 40.55 27.82
CA GLU A 204 5.09 41.99 28.00
C GLU A 204 5.80 42.62 26.80
N ARG A 205 6.89 42.00 26.35
CA ARG A 205 7.66 42.43 25.17
C ARG A 205 6.79 42.39 23.92
N MET A 206 6.06 41.28 23.69
CA MET A 206 5.16 41.15 22.54
C MET A 206 3.99 42.14 22.56
N ALA A 207 3.44 42.45 23.74
CA ALA A 207 2.35 43.42 23.88
C ALA A 207 2.81 44.86 23.63
N ARG A 208 4.08 45.18 23.91
CA ARG A 208 4.68 46.51 23.70
C ARG A 208 5.32 46.69 22.33
N ALA A 209 5.67 45.60 21.65
CA ALA A 209 6.36 45.66 20.37
C ALA A 209 5.58 46.51 19.36
N THR A 210 6.32 47.40 18.71
CA THR A 210 5.88 48.27 17.62
C THR A 210 6.63 47.95 16.32
N SER A 211 7.73 47.20 16.41
CA SER A 211 8.54 46.72 15.29
C SER A 211 8.90 45.24 15.47
N LEU A 212 9.30 44.58 14.37
CA LEU A 212 9.86 43.22 14.47
C LEU A 212 11.21 43.22 15.19
N ASP A 213 11.98 44.30 15.08
CA ASP A 213 13.29 44.43 15.74
C ASP A 213 13.16 44.42 17.25
N ASP A 214 12.05 44.95 17.78
CA ASP A 214 11.72 44.87 19.22
C ASP A 214 11.66 43.43 19.72
N LEU A 215 11.55 42.42 18.86
CA LEU A 215 11.38 41.01 19.22
C LEU A 215 12.59 40.13 18.83
N ARG A 216 13.56 40.65 18.06
CA ARG A 216 14.67 39.84 17.50
C ARG A 216 15.64 39.32 18.56
N ASP A 217 15.88 40.07 19.62
CA ASP A 217 16.85 39.68 20.66
C ASP A 217 16.28 38.67 21.68
N ASP A 218 15.03 38.23 21.53
CA ASP A 218 14.44 37.16 22.34
C ASP A 218 13.97 36.01 21.45
N GLY A 219 14.75 34.92 21.44
CA GLY A 219 14.54 33.81 20.51
C GLY A 219 13.14 33.20 20.58
N PHE A 220 12.57 33.02 21.78
CA PHE A 220 11.20 32.52 21.91
C PHE A 220 10.17 33.54 21.42
N SER A 221 10.28 34.83 21.75
CA SER A 221 9.36 35.84 21.21
C SER A 221 9.41 35.91 19.68
N LEU A 222 10.59 35.75 19.06
CA LEU A 222 10.72 35.70 17.61
C LEU A 222 10.07 34.44 17.00
N ILE A 223 10.29 33.26 17.59
CA ILE A 223 9.61 32.01 17.20
C ILE A 223 8.09 32.18 17.29
N PHE A 224 7.57 32.64 18.43
CA PHE A 224 6.13 32.83 18.61
C PHE A 224 5.56 33.93 17.73
N THR A 225 6.34 34.96 17.36
CA THR A 225 5.93 35.95 16.35
C THR A 225 5.64 35.28 15.01
N SER A 226 6.52 34.40 14.55
CA SER A 226 6.30 33.66 13.31
C SER A 226 5.06 32.75 13.39
N ILE A 227 4.81 32.12 14.54
CA ILE A 227 3.62 31.31 14.79
C ILE A 227 2.36 32.19 14.72
N TYR A 228 2.33 33.34 15.39
CA TYR A 228 1.13 34.19 15.38
C TYR A 228 0.90 34.84 14.02
N GLN A 229 1.94 35.21 13.28
CA GLN A 229 1.78 35.66 11.90
C GLN A 229 1.20 34.56 10.99
N ALA A 230 1.48 33.28 11.28
CA ALA A 230 0.93 32.15 10.54
C ALA A 230 -0.52 31.81 10.95
N PHE A 231 -0.81 31.74 12.25
CA PHE A 231 -2.06 31.16 12.78
C PHE A 231 -3.02 32.17 13.43
N ALA A 232 -2.55 33.36 13.78
CA ALA A 232 -3.35 34.47 14.31
C ALA A 232 -3.02 35.82 13.62
N PRO A 233 -3.01 35.87 12.28
CA PRO A 233 -2.61 37.06 11.54
C PRO A 233 -3.62 38.20 11.72
N ASN A 234 -3.10 39.43 11.75
CA ASN A 234 -3.90 40.64 11.67
C ASN A 234 -3.29 41.59 10.62
N PRO A 235 -3.77 41.55 9.37
CA PRO A 235 -3.27 42.40 8.29
C PRO A 235 -3.39 43.91 8.57
N ASN A 236 -4.25 44.32 9.52
CA ASN A 236 -4.50 45.71 9.87
C ASN A 236 -3.59 46.23 10.99
N ARG A 237 -2.60 45.46 11.43
CA ARG A 237 -1.63 45.85 12.48
C ARG A 237 -0.19 45.91 11.95
N PRO A 238 0.13 46.78 10.98
CA PRO A 238 1.52 46.96 10.55
C PRO A 238 2.38 47.53 11.69
N PRO A 239 3.69 47.23 11.73
CA PRO A 239 4.45 46.34 10.86
C PRO A 239 4.49 44.87 11.36
N LEU A 240 3.76 44.53 12.42
CA LEU A 240 3.81 43.21 13.05
C LEU A 240 2.91 42.17 12.36
N PHE A 241 1.75 42.59 11.87
CA PHE A 241 0.78 41.76 11.15
C PHE A 241 0.23 40.53 11.90
N PHE A 242 0.25 40.55 13.23
CA PHE A 242 -0.39 39.55 14.08
C PHE A 242 -1.01 40.19 15.32
N ASP A 243 -1.99 39.52 15.88
CA ASP A 243 -2.61 39.92 17.15
C ASP A 243 -1.93 39.18 18.31
N PRO A 244 -1.34 39.89 19.30
CA PRO A 244 -0.61 39.22 20.37
C PRO A 244 -1.61 38.48 21.27
N PRO A 245 -1.24 37.31 21.83
CA PRO A 245 -2.13 36.54 22.71
C PRO A 245 -2.49 37.30 24.00
N ALA A 246 -1.71 38.34 24.34
CA ALA A 246 -1.94 39.17 25.51
C ALA A 246 -1.88 40.66 25.17
N ARG A 247 -2.64 41.46 25.92
CA ARG A 247 -2.73 42.92 25.80
C ARG A 247 -2.51 43.61 27.14
N ARG A 248 -2.10 44.88 27.12
CA ARG A 248 -2.05 45.69 28.34
C ARG A 248 -3.44 46.27 28.64
N VAL A 249 -3.93 46.05 29.86
CA VAL A 249 -5.15 46.63 30.41
C VAL A 249 -4.81 47.19 31.79
N ASP A 250 -4.99 48.49 31.97
CA ASP A 250 -4.68 49.20 33.24
C ASP A 250 -3.27 48.89 33.77
N GLY A 251 -2.30 48.86 32.85
CA GLY A 251 -0.90 48.60 33.15
C GLY A 251 -0.50 47.14 33.35
N ARG A 252 -1.46 46.19 33.35
CA ARG A 252 -1.24 44.75 33.52
C ARG A 252 -1.39 43.97 32.21
N ILE A 253 -0.69 42.84 32.09
CA ILE A 253 -0.85 41.91 30.97
C ILE A 253 -2.08 41.03 31.21
N VAL A 254 -3.00 41.06 30.26
CA VAL A 254 -4.20 40.23 30.23
C VAL A 254 -4.14 39.37 28.98
N VAL A 255 -4.17 38.05 29.16
CA VAL A 255 -4.25 37.07 28.06
C VAL A 255 -5.69 37.03 27.54
N ASP A 256 -5.85 37.08 26.23
CA ASP A 256 -7.14 36.95 25.55
C ASP A 256 -7.47 35.46 25.38
N SER A 257 -8.46 34.97 26.14
CA SER A 257 -8.84 33.56 26.18
C SER A 257 -9.36 33.06 24.84
N ASP A 258 -10.20 33.84 24.17
CA ASP A 258 -10.89 33.43 22.93
C ASP A 258 -9.90 33.39 21.76
N ARG A 259 -9.00 34.38 21.70
CA ARG A 259 -7.89 34.40 20.75
C ARG A 259 -6.97 33.20 20.97
N THR A 260 -6.60 32.92 22.22
CA THR A 260 -5.74 31.78 22.56
C THR A 260 -6.39 30.44 22.20
N ALA A 261 -7.69 30.29 22.44
CA ALA A 261 -8.43 29.08 22.09
C ALA A 261 -8.48 28.85 20.57
N ARG A 262 -8.83 29.88 19.79
CA ARG A 262 -8.86 29.80 18.32
C ARG A 262 -7.49 29.47 17.72
N PHE A 263 -6.44 30.12 18.22
CA PHE A 263 -5.07 29.81 17.83
C PHE A 263 -4.73 28.33 18.05
N LYS A 264 -4.99 27.79 19.25
CA LYS A 264 -4.68 26.40 19.59
C LYS A 264 -5.41 25.40 18.70
N GLN A 265 -6.67 25.67 18.34
CA GLN A 265 -7.46 24.81 17.46
C GLN A 265 -6.88 24.68 16.05
N GLY A 266 -6.29 25.75 15.51
CA GLY A 266 -5.65 25.73 14.19
C GLY A 266 -4.19 25.26 14.19
N PHE A 267 -3.53 25.25 15.35
CA PHE A 267 -2.10 25.02 15.47
C PHE A 267 -1.75 23.60 15.92
N ALA A 268 -2.35 23.05 16.98
CA ALA A 268 -1.89 21.78 17.54
C ALA A 268 -2.30 20.57 16.68
N LEU A 269 -1.38 19.64 16.41
CA LEU A 269 -1.67 18.44 15.60
C LEU A 269 -2.76 17.57 16.22
N THR A 270 -2.77 17.44 17.55
CA THR A 270 -3.84 16.77 18.30
C THR A 270 -5.22 17.43 18.11
N ALA A 271 -5.29 18.75 17.95
CA ALA A 271 -6.55 19.45 17.69
C ALA A 271 -7.04 19.27 16.25
N LEU A 272 -6.12 19.09 15.30
CA LEU A 272 -6.44 18.84 13.89
C LEU A 272 -6.87 17.39 13.64
N LEU A 273 -6.34 16.43 14.39
CA LEU A 273 -6.51 15.00 14.13
C LEU A 273 -7.98 14.54 13.96
N PRO A 274 -8.96 14.98 14.77
CA PRO A 274 -10.36 14.57 14.59
C PRO A 274 -10.92 14.84 13.20
N ALA A 275 -10.44 15.89 12.52
CA ALA A 275 -10.88 16.25 11.17
C ALA A 275 -10.13 15.50 10.06
N TYR A 276 -8.95 14.95 10.34
CA TYR A 276 -8.04 14.42 9.31
C TYR A 276 -7.55 12.98 9.56
N ALA A 277 -8.09 12.28 10.56
CA ALA A 277 -7.67 10.92 10.88
C ALA A 277 -7.80 9.96 9.68
N ASP A 278 -8.90 10.03 8.92
CA ASP A 278 -9.12 9.17 7.75
C ASP A 278 -8.13 9.44 6.61
N ASN A 279 -7.69 10.69 6.45
CA ASN A 279 -6.65 11.04 5.50
C ASN A 279 -5.33 10.35 5.85
N LEU A 280 -4.95 10.36 7.12
CA LEU A 280 -3.75 9.67 7.60
C LEU A 280 -3.86 8.14 7.47
N LYS A 281 -5.06 7.55 7.66
CA LYS A 281 -5.30 6.11 7.42
C LYS A 281 -5.04 5.71 5.97
N SER A 282 -5.20 6.63 5.03
CA SER A 282 -4.98 6.35 3.61
C SER A 282 -3.49 6.27 3.26
N LEU A 283 -2.59 6.83 4.06
CA LEU A 283 -1.16 6.89 3.76
C LEU A 283 -0.56 5.47 3.66
N ARG A 284 0.43 5.31 2.78
CA ARG A 284 1.25 4.09 2.67
C ARG A 284 2.15 3.90 3.88
N GLY A 285 2.57 5.01 4.51
CA GLY A 285 3.37 4.99 5.72
C GLY A 285 3.31 6.32 6.46
N PHE A 286 3.28 6.27 7.79
CA PHE A 286 3.35 7.44 8.64
C PHE A 286 4.26 7.14 9.83
N LYS A 287 5.39 7.85 9.94
CA LYS A 287 6.33 7.73 11.06
C LYS A 287 6.66 9.10 11.66
N PHE A 288 6.86 9.15 12.96
CA PHE A 288 7.54 10.26 13.62
C PHE A 288 8.35 9.79 14.82
N ASP A 289 9.35 10.57 15.21
CA ASP A 289 10.22 10.25 16.35
C ASP A 289 10.54 11.47 17.22
N TRP A 290 11.08 11.22 18.42
CA TRP A 290 11.56 12.26 19.32
C TRP A 290 12.70 11.78 20.23
N GLY A 291 13.55 12.71 20.65
CA GLY A 291 14.61 12.47 21.63
C GLY A 291 14.09 12.46 23.06
N ARG A 292 14.39 11.40 23.82
CA ARG A 292 14.02 11.24 25.24
C ARG A 292 14.59 12.35 26.13
N GLN A 293 15.79 12.84 25.83
CA GLN A 293 16.48 13.87 26.61
C GLN A 293 16.22 15.28 26.07
N ASP A 294 15.20 15.48 25.23
CA ASP A 294 14.76 16.82 24.86
C ASP A 294 14.35 17.60 26.11
N THR A 295 15.10 18.67 26.39
CA THR A 295 14.84 19.56 27.53
C THR A 295 13.56 20.38 27.35
N LEU A 296 13.05 20.48 26.11
CA LEU A 296 11.74 21.02 25.79
C LEU A 296 10.69 19.92 25.96
N VAL A 297 10.41 19.57 27.22
CA VAL A 297 9.57 18.43 27.62
C VAL A 297 8.18 18.37 26.96
N ASP A 298 7.65 19.49 26.49
CA ASP A 298 6.38 19.54 25.75
C ASP A 298 6.44 18.85 24.39
N HIS A 299 7.61 18.82 23.76
CA HIS A 299 7.80 18.03 22.54
C HIS A 299 7.66 16.54 22.83
N VAL A 300 8.27 16.07 23.92
CA VAL A 300 8.23 14.66 24.34
C VAL A 300 6.80 14.25 24.69
N TYR A 301 6.17 14.94 25.64
CA TYR A 301 4.80 14.63 26.04
C TYR A 301 3.79 14.87 24.93
N GLY A 302 4.03 15.88 24.07
CA GLY A 302 3.18 16.17 22.94
C GLY A 302 3.23 15.07 21.87
N ALA A 303 4.42 14.55 21.56
CA ALA A 303 4.58 13.43 20.64
C ALA A 303 3.93 12.14 21.19
N GLN A 304 4.10 11.85 22.48
CA GLN A 304 3.44 10.73 23.15
C GLN A 304 1.90 10.87 23.12
N ALA A 305 1.37 12.05 23.46
CA ALA A 305 -0.06 12.31 23.43
C ALA A 305 -0.65 12.20 22.03
N PHE A 306 0.08 12.67 21.01
CA PHE A 306 -0.33 12.56 19.63
C PHE A 306 -0.35 11.10 19.14
N SER A 307 0.67 10.31 19.49
CA SER A 307 0.70 8.85 19.22
C SER A 307 -0.51 8.12 19.81
N ASN A 308 -0.80 8.39 21.09
CA ASN A 308 -1.96 7.79 21.75
C ASN A 308 -3.29 8.16 21.07
N LEU A 309 -3.45 9.43 20.68
CA LEU A 309 -4.64 9.88 19.98
C LEU A 309 -4.76 9.25 18.58
N LEU A 310 -3.65 9.12 17.84
CA LEU A 310 -3.64 8.40 16.56
C LEU A 310 -4.11 6.95 16.71
N ALA A 311 -3.69 6.26 17.76
CA ALA A 311 -4.13 4.90 18.06
C ALA A 311 -5.64 4.84 18.38
N GLU A 312 -6.17 5.81 19.13
CA GLU A 312 -7.61 5.92 19.42
C GLU A 312 -8.45 6.07 18.14
N TYR A 313 -7.97 6.85 17.17
CA TYR A 313 -8.63 6.99 15.87
C TYR A 313 -8.36 5.83 14.90
N GLY A 314 -7.55 4.83 15.28
CA GLY A 314 -7.20 3.69 14.43
C GLY A 314 -6.29 4.05 13.25
N VAL A 315 -5.45 5.08 13.38
CA VAL A 315 -4.49 5.50 12.36
C VAL A 315 -3.23 4.62 12.44
N PRO A 316 -2.88 3.83 11.40
CA PRO A 316 -1.64 3.06 11.39
C PRO A 316 -0.42 3.99 11.34
N HIS A 317 0.48 3.89 12.31
CA HIS A 317 1.67 4.74 12.38
C HIS A 317 2.82 4.06 13.16
N GLU A 318 4.04 4.50 12.88
CA GLU A 318 5.24 4.22 13.69
C GLU A 318 5.56 5.47 14.54
N ALA A 319 5.69 5.31 15.85
CA ALA A 319 6.10 6.38 16.76
C ALA A 319 7.28 5.88 17.59
N GLU A 320 8.41 6.59 17.56
CA GLU A 320 9.64 6.11 18.20
C GLU A 320 10.29 7.16 19.11
N GLU A 321 10.55 6.76 20.35
CA GLU A 321 11.40 7.52 21.25
C GLU A 321 12.84 6.98 21.16
N HIS A 322 13.80 7.85 20.90
CA HIS A 322 15.22 7.50 20.87
C HIS A 322 16.01 8.23 21.95
N GLY A 323 17.22 7.76 22.25
CA GLY A 323 18.13 8.54 23.08
C GLY A 323 18.55 9.81 22.34
N GLY A 324 18.85 10.88 23.06
CA GLY A 324 19.33 12.15 22.53
C GLY A 324 18.46 13.33 22.96
N GLY A 325 19.04 14.52 22.89
CA GLY A 325 18.36 15.79 23.12
C GLY A 325 17.61 16.31 21.89
N PHE A 326 17.23 17.59 21.94
CA PHE A 326 16.60 18.27 20.81
C PHE A 326 17.51 18.34 19.59
N ARG A 327 17.05 17.79 18.46
CA ARG A 327 17.78 17.64 17.20
C ARG A 327 19.06 16.81 17.28
N ASP A 328 19.26 16.10 18.40
CA ASP A 328 20.43 15.27 18.57
C ASP A 328 20.34 14.06 17.64
N ARG A 329 21.46 13.75 16.96
CA ARG A 329 21.57 12.65 16.01
C ARG A 329 20.51 12.69 14.89
N HIS A 330 20.11 13.85 14.40
CA HIS A 330 19.29 13.90 13.18
C HIS A 330 20.10 13.54 11.92
N TRP A 331 21.34 14.01 11.86
CA TRP A 331 22.21 13.89 10.69
C TRP A 331 23.44 13.02 10.95
N GLY A 332 24.18 12.72 9.89
CA GLY A 332 25.32 11.79 9.91
C GLY A 332 24.89 10.33 9.72
N GLU A 333 25.87 9.43 9.62
CA GLU A 333 25.62 8.01 9.29
C GLU A 333 24.92 7.23 10.41
N GLN A 334 24.98 7.74 11.63
CA GLN A 334 24.26 7.22 12.80
C GLN A 334 23.02 8.04 13.12
N GLY A 335 22.69 9.01 12.27
CA GLY A 335 21.58 9.93 12.47
C GLY A 335 20.28 9.44 11.86
N ARG A 336 19.15 9.90 12.42
CA ARG A 336 17.79 9.51 12.05
C ARG A 336 17.48 9.67 10.56
N PHE A 337 18.03 10.70 9.91
CA PHE A 337 17.94 10.85 8.45
C PHE A 337 18.43 9.60 7.72
N TYR A 338 19.59 9.08 8.10
CA TYR A 338 20.22 7.94 7.44
C TYR A 338 19.69 6.59 7.93
N THR A 339 19.54 6.42 9.24
CA THR A 339 19.23 5.13 9.88
C THR A 339 17.75 4.79 9.88
N ASP A 340 16.87 5.79 9.79
CA ASP A 340 15.43 5.61 9.98
C ASP A 340 14.60 6.18 8.83
N MET A 341 14.80 7.45 8.49
CA MET A 341 14.00 8.15 7.49
C MET A 341 14.16 7.53 6.09
N LEU A 342 15.39 7.31 5.62
CA LEU A 342 15.62 6.70 4.31
C LEU A 342 15.09 5.25 4.25
N PRO A 343 15.38 4.35 5.22
CA PRO A 343 14.80 3.01 5.23
C PRO A 343 13.27 3.01 5.33
N PHE A 344 12.66 3.96 6.05
CA PHE A 344 11.20 4.12 6.08
C PHE A 344 10.67 4.40 4.67
N PHE A 345 11.20 5.38 3.96
CA PHE A 345 10.74 5.67 2.60
C PHE A 345 11.03 4.54 1.61
N ALA A 346 12.13 3.80 1.81
CA ALA A 346 12.42 2.60 1.03
C ALA A 346 11.32 1.54 1.13
N ARG A 347 10.71 1.38 2.32
CA ARG A 347 9.59 0.45 2.55
C ARG A 347 8.26 0.95 2.00
N HIS A 348 8.02 2.26 2.07
CA HIS A 348 6.68 2.82 1.86
C HIS A 348 6.46 3.48 0.49
N LEU A 349 7.52 3.88 -0.22
CA LEU A 349 7.41 4.47 -1.56
C LEU A 349 7.57 3.43 -2.67
N MET A 350 6.94 3.72 -3.80
CA MET A 350 7.15 2.98 -5.04
C MET A 350 8.32 3.57 -5.83
N PHE A 351 9.33 2.75 -6.13
CA PHE A 351 10.53 3.12 -6.90
C PHE A 351 10.41 2.82 -8.40
N GLY A 352 9.23 2.40 -8.84
CA GLY A 352 8.89 2.16 -10.24
C GLY A 352 7.41 2.44 -10.49
N PRO A 353 6.96 2.46 -11.76
CA PRO A 353 5.54 2.50 -12.06
C PRO A 353 4.82 1.33 -11.38
N PRO A 354 3.54 1.47 -11.02
CA PRO A 354 2.78 0.37 -10.47
C PRO A 354 2.79 -0.81 -11.44
N ALA A 355 3.16 -1.98 -10.94
CA ALA A 355 3.09 -3.21 -11.71
C ALA A 355 1.65 -3.39 -12.19
N THR A 356 1.49 -3.66 -13.48
CA THR A 356 0.19 -3.98 -14.08
C THR A 356 -0.43 -5.19 -13.37
N PRO A 357 -1.77 -5.35 -13.39
CA PRO A 357 -2.42 -6.53 -12.80
C PRO A 357 -1.79 -7.85 -13.26
N THR A 358 -1.43 -7.95 -14.54
CA THR A 358 -0.75 -9.12 -15.12
C THR A 358 0.66 -9.32 -14.56
N GLU A 359 1.48 -8.27 -14.41
CA GLU A 359 2.81 -8.39 -13.80
C GLU A 359 2.73 -8.84 -12.33
N ARG A 360 1.74 -8.32 -11.58
CA ARG A 360 1.51 -8.71 -10.19
C ARG A 360 1.11 -10.17 -10.08
N VAL A 361 0.21 -10.62 -10.95
CA VAL A 361 -0.19 -12.03 -11.08
C VAL A 361 1.01 -12.92 -11.43
N ASN A 362 1.83 -12.52 -12.40
CA ASN A 362 3.03 -13.28 -12.78
C ASN A 362 4.02 -13.42 -11.61
N ALA A 363 4.23 -12.35 -10.83
CA ALA A 363 5.06 -12.39 -9.63
C ALA A 363 4.49 -13.31 -8.55
N ALA A 364 3.16 -13.30 -8.35
CA ALA A 364 2.49 -14.20 -7.42
C ALA A 364 2.58 -15.67 -7.88
N HIS A 365 2.42 -15.93 -9.18
CA HIS A 365 2.63 -17.24 -9.79
C HIS A 365 4.06 -17.75 -9.64
N ALA A 366 5.07 -16.89 -9.73
CA ALA A 366 6.45 -17.29 -9.48
C ALA A 366 6.62 -17.85 -8.06
N LYS A 367 6.03 -17.19 -7.04
CA LYS A 367 6.04 -17.66 -5.64
C LYS A 367 5.25 -18.96 -5.48
N LEU A 368 4.05 -19.06 -6.05
CA LEU A 368 3.24 -20.28 -6.01
C LEU A 368 3.97 -21.46 -6.66
N ARG A 369 4.54 -21.25 -7.84
CA ARG A 369 5.34 -22.25 -8.56
C ARG A 369 6.55 -22.70 -7.75
N GLN A 370 7.26 -21.76 -7.12
CA GLN A 370 8.39 -22.08 -6.25
C GLN A 370 7.95 -22.99 -5.09
N ALA A 371 6.87 -22.64 -4.38
CA ALA A 371 6.35 -23.45 -3.29
C ALA A 371 5.87 -24.84 -3.76
N MET A 372 5.20 -24.91 -4.92
CA MET A 372 4.75 -26.18 -5.50
C MET A 372 5.93 -27.09 -5.88
N LEU A 373 6.96 -26.57 -6.54
CA LEU A 373 8.14 -27.36 -6.94
C LEU A 373 9.01 -27.76 -5.74
N ALA A 374 9.09 -26.91 -4.71
CA ALA A 374 9.69 -27.26 -3.43
C ALA A 374 8.88 -28.30 -2.65
N ASN A 375 7.64 -28.59 -3.09
CA ASN A 375 6.71 -29.47 -2.42
C ASN A 375 6.46 -29.05 -0.95
N ASP A 376 6.53 -27.73 -0.70
CA ASP A 376 6.38 -27.13 0.61
C ASP A 376 4.94 -26.65 0.81
N ALA A 377 4.16 -27.47 1.51
CA ALA A 377 2.75 -27.20 1.78
C ALA A 377 2.55 -25.97 2.69
N ASP A 378 3.50 -25.68 3.57
CA ASP A 378 3.42 -24.55 4.49
C ASP A 378 3.76 -23.24 3.79
N ALA A 379 4.85 -23.21 3.00
CA ALA A 379 5.16 -22.07 2.14
C ALA A 379 4.04 -21.80 1.14
N ARG A 380 3.40 -22.83 0.58
CA ARG A 380 2.22 -22.67 -0.29
C ARG A 380 1.06 -22.06 0.47
N ALA A 381 0.75 -22.53 1.68
CA ALA A 381 -0.35 -22.01 2.49
C ALA A 381 -0.12 -20.56 2.96
N MET A 382 1.13 -20.12 3.15
CA MET A 382 1.47 -18.72 3.46
C MET A 382 1.16 -17.74 2.33
N LEU A 383 0.91 -18.21 1.11
CA LEU A 383 0.46 -17.37 0.00
C LEU A 383 -1.05 -17.06 0.07
N TYR A 384 -1.79 -17.72 0.97
CA TYR A 384 -3.22 -17.53 1.17
C TYR A 384 -3.48 -16.60 2.35
N ARG A 385 -4.59 -15.87 2.29
CA ARG A 385 -5.13 -15.18 3.46
C ARG A 385 -5.63 -16.17 4.51
N ALA A 386 -5.67 -15.73 5.76
CA ALA A 386 -6.08 -16.56 6.89
C ALA A 386 -7.50 -17.15 6.74
N ASP A 387 -8.39 -16.44 6.04
CA ASP A 387 -9.79 -16.77 5.78
C ASP A 387 -10.04 -17.28 4.35
N ALA A 388 -8.99 -17.64 3.62
CA ALA A 388 -9.09 -18.02 2.21
C ALA A 388 -9.90 -19.31 1.98
N ARG A 389 -10.45 -19.46 0.77
CA ARG A 389 -11.25 -20.63 0.36
C ARG A 389 -10.57 -21.38 -0.79
N SER A 390 -10.29 -22.66 -0.61
CA SER A 390 -9.78 -23.50 -1.69
C SER A 390 -10.80 -24.54 -2.10
N MET A 391 -11.05 -24.67 -3.39
CA MET A 391 -12.00 -25.60 -3.99
C MET A 391 -11.32 -26.40 -5.11
N PRO A 392 -10.36 -27.29 -4.76
CA PRO A 392 -9.74 -28.18 -5.74
C PRO A 392 -10.73 -29.21 -6.25
N GLU A 393 -10.53 -29.70 -7.46
CA GLU A 393 -11.25 -30.87 -7.97
C GLU A 393 -10.98 -32.09 -7.07
N TYR A 394 -12.04 -32.87 -6.81
CA TYR A 394 -12.09 -34.04 -5.92
C TYR A 394 -11.96 -33.78 -4.42
N GLN A 395 -12.02 -32.51 -3.97
CA GLN A 395 -11.93 -32.17 -2.55
C GLN A 395 -13.05 -31.20 -2.14
N PRO A 396 -13.77 -31.45 -1.02
CA PRO A 396 -14.66 -30.46 -0.43
C PRO A 396 -13.95 -29.13 -0.13
N VAL A 397 -14.71 -28.04 0.04
CA VAL A 397 -14.12 -26.72 0.28
C VAL A 397 -13.22 -26.75 1.51
N LEU A 398 -12.00 -26.25 1.33
CA LEU A 398 -11.05 -26.01 2.41
C LEU A 398 -11.15 -24.55 2.82
N ILE A 399 -11.26 -24.29 4.13
CA ILE A 399 -11.33 -22.94 4.67
C ILE A 399 -10.12 -22.65 5.56
N GLY A 400 -9.43 -21.56 5.22
CA GLY A 400 -8.27 -21.04 5.91
C GLY A 400 -7.00 -21.84 5.68
N THR A 401 -5.88 -21.22 6.05
CA THR A 401 -4.53 -21.74 5.79
C THR A 401 -4.28 -23.11 6.43
N ARG A 402 -4.92 -23.42 7.56
CA ARG A 402 -4.76 -24.72 8.25
C ARG A 402 -5.29 -25.89 7.43
N GLN A 403 -6.51 -25.80 6.88
CA GLN A 403 -7.08 -26.88 6.07
C GLN A 403 -6.37 -26.99 4.72
N ILE A 404 -6.03 -25.85 4.12
CA ILE A 404 -5.28 -25.79 2.85
C ILE A 404 -3.89 -26.45 3.00
N ALA A 405 -3.16 -26.12 4.07
CA ALA A 405 -1.88 -26.77 4.37
C ALA A 405 -2.05 -28.28 4.62
N ALA A 406 -3.06 -28.69 5.41
CA ALA A 406 -3.31 -30.10 5.69
C ALA A 406 -3.57 -30.92 4.41
N TYR A 407 -4.39 -30.39 3.50
CA TYR A 407 -4.63 -30.99 2.18
C TYR A 407 -3.32 -31.15 1.40
N HIS A 408 -2.54 -30.08 1.25
CA HIS A 408 -1.30 -30.14 0.48
C HIS A 408 -0.22 -31.03 1.12
N ARG A 409 -0.15 -31.13 2.46
CA ARG A 409 0.73 -32.08 3.14
C ARG A 409 0.35 -33.53 2.82
N ALA A 410 -0.94 -33.87 2.90
CA ALA A 410 -1.43 -35.20 2.56
C ALA A 410 -1.17 -35.55 1.08
N MET A 411 -1.31 -34.57 0.18
CA MET A 411 -0.97 -34.77 -1.23
C MET A 411 0.50 -35.04 -1.45
N ARG A 412 1.39 -34.26 -0.81
CA ARG A 412 2.85 -34.42 -0.88
C ARG A 412 3.31 -35.83 -0.47
N GLU A 413 2.66 -36.44 0.51
CA GLU A 413 2.98 -37.80 0.97
C GLU A 413 2.68 -38.87 -0.09
N ARG A 414 1.74 -38.60 -1.00
CA ARG A 414 1.30 -39.53 -2.03
C ARG A 414 1.98 -39.27 -3.37
N ARG A 415 2.15 -37.99 -3.74
CA ARG A 415 2.71 -37.56 -5.02
C ARG A 415 3.28 -36.15 -4.93
N GLN A 416 4.46 -35.97 -5.51
CA GLN A 416 5.18 -34.69 -5.53
C GLN A 416 5.05 -34.02 -6.90
N VAL A 417 4.99 -32.69 -6.92
CA VAL A 417 5.01 -31.89 -8.15
C VAL A 417 6.44 -31.85 -8.67
N ILE A 418 6.65 -32.32 -9.90
CA ILE A 418 7.95 -32.26 -10.59
C ILE A 418 8.02 -31.07 -11.55
N SER A 419 6.94 -30.76 -12.25
CA SER A 419 6.81 -29.56 -13.08
C SER A 419 5.43 -28.95 -12.89
N TYR A 420 5.38 -27.62 -12.93
CA TYR A 420 4.15 -26.85 -12.93
C TYR A 420 4.34 -25.59 -13.78
N VAL A 421 3.48 -25.42 -14.78
CA VAL A 421 3.52 -24.32 -15.75
C VAL A 421 2.12 -23.72 -15.84
N PRO A 422 1.80 -22.68 -15.07
CA PRO A 422 0.56 -21.93 -15.23
C PRO A 422 0.66 -20.98 -16.43
N VAL A 423 -0.45 -20.81 -17.14
CA VAL A 423 -0.62 -19.87 -18.24
C VAL A 423 -1.87 -19.05 -17.94
N THR A 424 -1.67 -17.77 -17.67
CA THR A 424 -2.73 -16.78 -17.45
C THR A 424 -3.46 -16.52 -18.76
N SER A 425 -4.79 -16.62 -18.75
CA SER A 425 -5.62 -16.26 -19.91
C SER A 425 -6.19 -14.85 -19.78
N GLU A 426 -6.79 -14.52 -18.64
CA GLU A 426 -7.43 -13.23 -18.39
C GLU A 426 -7.22 -12.80 -16.95
N VAL A 427 -7.03 -11.49 -16.74
CA VAL A 427 -6.94 -10.86 -15.42
C VAL A 427 -7.94 -9.70 -15.38
N PHE A 428 -8.82 -9.72 -14.38
CA PHE A 428 -9.79 -8.67 -14.09
C PHE A 428 -9.30 -7.89 -12.88
N ASP A 429 -9.19 -6.56 -13.03
CA ASP A 429 -8.87 -5.65 -11.92
C ASP A 429 -10.16 -5.09 -11.32
N LEU A 430 -10.42 -5.46 -10.07
CA LEU A 430 -11.59 -5.03 -9.29
C LEU A 430 -11.16 -4.05 -8.18
N GLY A 431 -9.98 -3.42 -8.30
CA GLY A 431 -9.41 -2.50 -7.33
C GLY A 431 -8.51 -3.22 -6.31
N ASN A 432 -9.01 -3.48 -5.11
CA ASN A 432 -8.23 -4.20 -4.07
C ASN A 432 -8.27 -5.74 -4.23
N THR A 433 -8.88 -6.22 -5.31
CA THR A 433 -9.03 -7.64 -5.63
C THR A 433 -8.75 -7.83 -7.12
N LEU A 434 -8.00 -8.87 -7.48
CA LEU A 434 -7.82 -9.30 -8.87
C LEU A 434 -8.46 -10.68 -9.03
N VAL A 435 -9.14 -10.91 -10.15
CA VAL A 435 -9.62 -12.24 -10.54
C VAL A 435 -8.84 -12.69 -11.76
N GLU A 436 -8.32 -13.90 -11.71
CA GLU A 436 -7.55 -14.49 -12.81
C GLU A 436 -8.17 -15.83 -13.20
N ILE A 437 -8.17 -16.11 -14.50
CA ILE A 437 -8.42 -17.46 -15.02
C ILE A 437 -7.29 -17.90 -15.95
N GLY A 438 -7.07 -19.20 -16.03
CA GLY A 438 -6.07 -19.73 -16.93
C GLY A 438 -6.03 -21.25 -16.99
N THR A 439 -4.96 -21.75 -17.58
CA THR A 439 -4.69 -23.17 -17.74
C THR A 439 -3.35 -23.54 -17.14
N PHE A 440 -3.14 -24.78 -16.77
CA PHE A 440 -1.85 -25.26 -16.31
C PHE A 440 -1.47 -26.59 -16.96
N THR A 441 -0.17 -26.84 -17.01
CA THR A 441 0.41 -28.17 -17.21
C THR A 441 1.15 -28.57 -15.94
N ILE A 442 0.94 -29.79 -15.46
CA ILE A 442 1.56 -30.33 -14.25
C ILE A 442 2.07 -31.75 -14.49
N ARG A 443 3.20 -32.09 -13.88
CA ARG A 443 3.72 -33.47 -13.82
C ARG A 443 3.92 -33.89 -12.38
N TRP A 444 3.43 -35.07 -12.05
CA TRP A 444 3.54 -35.68 -10.73
C TRP A 444 4.64 -36.73 -10.68
N SER A 445 5.15 -37.04 -9.47
CA SER A 445 6.21 -38.02 -9.28
C SER A 445 5.79 -39.48 -9.44
N ASP A 446 4.50 -39.76 -9.33
CA ASP A 446 3.92 -41.10 -9.44
C ASP A 446 3.50 -41.44 -10.88
N ARG A 447 3.72 -40.54 -11.86
CA ARG A 447 3.30 -40.72 -13.25
C ARG A 447 4.34 -40.17 -14.24
N THR A 448 4.36 -40.74 -15.44
CA THR A 448 5.25 -40.28 -16.53
C THR A 448 4.64 -39.15 -17.37
N ASP A 449 3.32 -39.17 -17.52
CA ASP A 449 2.60 -38.26 -18.42
C ASP A 449 2.31 -36.90 -17.75
N GLU A 450 2.22 -35.87 -18.58
CA GLU A 450 1.76 -34.55 -18.13
C GLU A 450 0.23 -34.49 -18.06
N GLU A 451 -0.27 -33.87 -17.00
CA GLU A 451 -1.68 -33.55 -16.85
C GLU A 451 -1.92 -32.08 -17.17
N ARG A 452 -3.06 -31.80 -17.81
CA ARG A 452 -3.47 -30.44 -18.19
C ARG A 452 -4.78 -30.08 -17.53
N GLY A 453 -4.88 -28.83 -17.10
CA GLY A 453 -6.05 -28.35 -16.39
C GLY A 453 -6.30 -26.85 -16.53
N LYS A 454 -7.28 -26.40 -15.77
CA LYS A 454 -7.80 -25.02 -15.69
C LYS A 454 -7.85 -24.57 -14.24
N TYR A 455 -7.76 -23.26 -14.04
CA TYR A 455 -7.91 -22.65 -12.72
C TYR A 455 -8.62 -21.30 -12.79
N ALA A 456 -9.15 -20.89 -11.65
CA ALA A 456 -9.50 -19.52 -11.34
C ALA A 456 -8.93 -19.15 -9.97
N HIS A 457 -8.29 -17.99 -9.89
CA HIS A 457 -7.74 -17.42 -8.66
C HIS A 457 -8.40 -16.08 -8.34
N VAL A 458 -8.68 -15.85 -7.07
CA VAL A 458 -9.10 -14.55 -6.53
C VAL A 458 -8.00 -14.06 -5.60
N TRP A 459 -7.29 -13.01 -6.03
CA TRP A 459 -6.17 -12.41 -5.33
C TRP A 459 -6.62 -11.17 -4.56
N GLY A 460 -6.24 -11.04 -3.30
CA GLY A 460 -6.29 -9.79 -2.56
C GLY A 460 -5.03 -8.95 -2.80
N VAL A 461 -5.21 -7.65 -3.02
CA VAL A 461 -4.13 -6.68 -3.17
C VAL A 461 -3.70 -6.20 -1.79
N GLU A 462 -2.43 -6.43 -1.44
CA GLU A 462 -1.83 -5.93 -0.21
C GLU A 462 -1.39 -4.47 -0.35
N ARG A 463 -1.14 -3.79 0.78
CA ARG A 463 -0.74 -2.36 0.80
C ARG A 463 0.55 -2.07 0.03
N ASP A 464 1.47 -3.04 0.02
CA ASP A 464 2.72 -2.97 -0.73
C ASP A 464 2.56 -3.29 -2.23
N GLY A 465 1.34 -3.64 -2.66
CA GLY A 465 1.03 -4.06 -4.03
C GLY A 465 1.28 -5.56 -4.28
N SER A 466 1.75 -6.33 -3.30
CA SER A 466 1.81 -7.79 -3.44
C SER A 466 0.41 -8.43 -3.46
N LEU A 467 0.34 -9.71 -3.80
CA LEU A 467 -0.91 -10.47 -3.89
C LEU A 467 -0.91 -11.63 -2.90
N SER A 468 -2.07 -11.88 -2.30
CA SER A 468 -2.38 -13.07 -1.50
C SER A 468 -3.67 -13.73 -1.97
N LEU A 469 -3.77 -15.06 -1.94
CA LEU A 469 -4.97 -15.78 -2.38
C LEU A 469 -6.11 -15.62 -1.36
N LYS A 470 -7.25 -15.09 -1.83
CA LYS A 470 -8.53 -15.10 -1.12
C LYS A 470 -9.33 -16.35 -1.46
N ALA A 471 -9.25 -16.79 -2.71
CA ALA A 471 -9.82 -18.06 -3.12
C ALA A 471 -9.10 -18.65 -4.33
N ASP A 472 -9.13 -19.98 -4.44
CA ASP A 472 -8.72 -20.70 -5.64
C ASP A 472 -9.68 -21.85 -5.96
N THR A 473 -9.81 -22.12 -7.26
CA THR A 473 -10.39 -23.35 -7.79
C THR A 473 -9.55 -23.81 -8.95
N TRP A 474 -9.35 -25.12 -9.06
CA TRP A 474 -8.65 -25.72 -10.19
C TRP A 474 -9.10 -27.15 -10.41
N GLY A 475 -8.94 -27.63 -11.64
CA GLY A 475 -9.24 -29.02 -12.02
C GLY A 475 -8.70 -29.36 -13.41
N TYR A 476 -8.93 -30.58 -13.86
CA TYR A 476 -8.30 -31.15 -15.05
C TYR A 476 -9.20 -31.09 -16.28
N PHE A 477 -8.61 -31.20 -17.47
CA PHE A 477 -9.33 -31.28 -18.74
C PHE A 477 -9.97 -32.64 -19.00
N ARG A 478 -9.74 -33.62 -18.12
CA ARG A 478 -10.32 -34.96 -18.17
C ARG A 478 -10.47 -35.46 -16.74
N PRO A 479 -11.48 -36.29 -16.43
CA PRO A 479 -11.56 -36.95 -15.14
C PRO A 479 -10.28 -37.76 -14.86
N LEU A 480 -9.80 -37.70 -13.62
CA LEU A 480 -8.62 -38.46 -13.20
C LEU A 480 -8.95 -39.96 -13.06
N ALA A 481 -7.96 -40.80 -13.39
CA ALA A 481 -8.09 -42.25 -13.23
C ALA A 481 -8.14 -42.69 -11.75
N ASP A 482 -7.42 -41.98 -10.87
CA ASP A 482 -7.41 -42.19 -9.42
C ASP A 482 -7.82 -40.89 -8.69
N PRO A 483 -9.12 -40.59 -8.59
CA PRO A 483 -9.60 -39.42 -7.87
C PRO A 483 -9.48 -39.58 -6.34
N ALA A 484 -9.41 -40.81 -5.83
CA ALA A 484 -9.22 -41.07 -4.39
C ALA A 484 -7.86 -40.56 -3.90
N GLY A 485 -6.84 -40.63 -4.76
CA GLY A 485 -5.51 -40.06 -4.50
C GLY A 485 -5.52 -38.55 -4.23
N PHE A 486 -6.54 -37.83 -4.71
CA PHE A 486 -6.73 -36.38 -4.52
C PHE A 486 -7.67 -36.01 -3.37
N PHE A 487 -8.23 -37.01 -2.68
CA PHE A 487 -9.13 -36.78 -1.55
C PHE A 487 -8.39 -36.89 -0.22
N THR A 488 -8.59 -35.92 0.67
CA THR A 488 -8.16 -35.98 2.07
C THR A 488 -9.36 -35.74 2.98
N ALA A 489 -9.61 -36.68 3.89
CA ALA A 489 -10.65 -36.53 4.90
C ALA A 489 -10.27 -35.40 5.87
N ILE A 490 -10.79 -34.21 5.61
CA ILE A 490 -10.64 -33.02 6.43
C ILE A 490 -12.03 -32.69 6.97
N PRO A 491 -12.19 -32.42 8.27
CA PRO A 491 -13.49 -32.06 8.84
C PRO A 491 -14.12 -30.91 8.05
N GLU A 492 -15.38 -31.09 7.65
CA GLU A 492 -16.11 -30.00 7.03
C GLU A 492 -16.12 -28.79 7.98
N PRO A 493 -15.86 -27.58 7.47
CA PRO A 493 -15.87 -26.41 8.31
C PRO A 493 -17.26 -26.23 8.93
N SER A 494 -17.31 -25.83 10.20
CA SER A 494 -18.55 -25.32 10.80
C SER A 494 -18.86 -23.95 10.18
N SER A 495 -19.46 -23.92 8.99
CA SER A 495 -19.78 -22.65 8.35
C SER A 495 -20.91 -21.97 9.13
N SER A 496 -20.67 -20.75 9.60
CA SER A 496 -21.72 -19.76 9.83
C SER A 496 -21.76 -18.82 8.62
N PRO A 497 -22.94 -18.41 8.13
CA PRO A 497 -23.00 -17.38 7.10
C PRO A 497 -22.36 -16.08 7.62
N ILE A 498 -21.54 -15.44 6.79
CA ILE A 498 -21.03 -14.09 7.08
C ILE A 498 -22.24 -13.15 7.08
N PRO A 499 -22.42 -12.29 8.10
CA PRO A 499 -23.48 -11.29 8.10
C PRO A 499 -23.37 -10.40 6.86
N LEU A 500 -24.43 -10.33 6.06
CA LEU A 500 -24.48 -9.50 4.86
C LEU A 500 -24.59 -8.02 5.23
N ALA A 501 -23.81 -7.16 4.58
CA ALA A 501 -24.00 -5.72 4.67
C ALA A 501 -25.34 -5.31 4.02
N ALA A 502 -25.92 -4.19 4.46
CA ALA A 502 -27.24 -3.74 3.96
C ALA A 502 -27.28 -3.52 2.43
N GLY A 503 -26.18 -3.08 1.82
CA GLY A 503 -26.05 -2.90 0.36
C GLY A 503 -25.90 -4.21 -0.43
N ASP A 504 -25.52 -5.30 0.23
CA ASP A 504 -25.29 -6.60 -0.38
C ASP A 504 -26.54 -7.50 -0.41
N ARG A 505 -27.61 -7.08 0.28
CA ARG A 505 -28.86 -7.87 0.35
C ARG A 505 -29.48 -8.11 -1.04
N SER A 506 -29.51 -7.10 -1.90
CA SER A 506 -30.07 -7.21 -3.26
C SER A 506 -29.25 -8.17 -4.15
N VAL A 507 -27.92 -8.15 -4.02
CA VAL A 507 -27.03 -9.10 -4.69
C VAL A 507 -27.28 -10.51 -4.18
N GLY A 508 -27.37 -10.69 -2.85
CA GLY A 508 -27.66 -11.99 -2.25
C GLY A 508 -29.01 -12.58 -2.68
N GLU A 509 -30.05 -11.74 -2.80
CA GLU A 509 -31.36 -12.15 -3.30
C GLU A 509 -31.31 -12.55 -4.79
N PHE A 510 -30.60 -11.78 -5.62
CA PHE A 510 -30.38 -12.14 -7.02
C PHE A 510 -29.68 -13.49 -7.15
N LEU A 511 -28.57 -13.69 -6.44
CA LEU A 511 -27.79 -14.93 -6.50
C LEU A 511 -28.61 -16.14 -6.02
N ARG A 512 -29.41 -15.97 -4.97
CA ARG A 512 -30.35 -17.01 -4.51
C ARG A 512 -31.36 -17.37 -5.61
N ALA A 513 -32.03 -16.37 -6.19
CA ALA A 513 -33.00 -16.59 -7.25
C ALA A 513 -32.37 -17.22 -8.50
N HIS A 514 -31.14 -16.84 -8.85
CA HIS A 514 -30.38 -17.48 -9.92
C HIS A 514 -30.10 -18.95 -9.59
N ASN A 515 -29.61 -19.24 -8.38
CA ASN A 515 -29.28 -20.60 -7.96
C ASN A 515 -30.51 -21.52 -7.91
N ASP A 516 -31.66 -21.01 -7.49
CA ASP A 516 -32.93 -21.74 -7.53
C ASP A 516 -33.33 -22.08 -8.99
N ARG A 517 -33.18 -21.12 -9.92
CA ARG A 517 -33.40 -21.36 -11.35
C ARG A 517 -32.40 -22.36 -11.94
N ASP A 518 -31.12 -22.25 -11.58
CA ASP A 518 -30.07 -23.16 -12.05
C ASP A 518 -30.32 -24.60 -11.58
N ALA A 519 -30.75 -24.77 -10.32
CA ALA A 519 -31.14 -26.06 -9.77
C ALA A 519 -32.34 -26.66 -10.52
N GLU A 520 -33.37 -25.84 -10.78
CA GLU A 520 -34.56 -26.26 -11.52
C GLU A 520 -34.24 -26.62 -12.98
N ALA A 521 -33.40 -25.82 -13.64
CA ALA A 521 -32.94 -26.07 -15.01
C ALA A 521 -32.17 -27.40 -15.11
N VAL A 522 -31.30 -27.71 -14.15
CA VAL A 522 -30.62 -29.00 -14.08
C VAL A 522 -31.61 -30.14 -13.83
N ARG A 523 -32.57 -29.97 -12.92
CA ARG A 523 -33.59 -30.98 -12.59
C ARG A 523 -34.47 -31.32 -13.79
N THR A 524 -34.87 -30.29 -14.55
CA THR A 524 -35.77 -30.40 -15.70
C THR A 524 -35.06 -30.57 -17.03
N LYS A 525 -33.71 -30.53 -17.03
CA LYS A 525 -32.87 -30.64 -18.23
C LYS A 525 -33.10 -29.50 -19.23
N ASP A 526 -33.47 -28.30 -18.74
CA ASP A 526 -33.69 -27.11 -19.54
C ASP A 526 -32.39 -26.31 -19.71
N VAL A 527 -31.80 -26.41 -20.90
CA VAL A 527 -30.53 -25.74 -21.22
C VAL A 527 -30.69 -24.23 -21.37
N GLU A 528 -31.81 -23.76 -21.92
CA GLU A 528 -31.99 -22.32 -22.15
C GLU A 528 -32.30 -21.60 -20.83
N ALA A 529 -33.06 -22.23 -19.92
CA ALA A 529 -33.24 -21.71 -18.56
C ALA A 529 -31.90 -21.60 -17.82
N LYS A 530 -30.98 -22.55 -18.02
CA LYS A 530 -29.62 -22.50 -17.45
C LYS A 530 -28.80 -21.34 -18.01
N LEU A 531 -28.96 -21.04 -19.30
CA LEU A 531 -28.17 -20.04 -20.02
C LEU A 531 -28.68 -18.59 -19.87
N VAL A 532 -29.88 -18.39 -19.33
CA VAL A 532 -30.57 -17.09 -19.31
C VAL A 532 -29.74 -15.93 -18.74
N ASP A 533 -28.88 -16.23 -17.76
CA ASP A 533 -28.07 -15.22 -17.07
C ASP A 533 -26.65 -15.09 -17.62
N TYR A 534 -26.26 -15.84 -18.67
CA TYR A 534 -24.91 -15.75 -19.25
C TYR A 534 -24.75 -14.49 -20.11
N THR A 535 -23.51 -14.00 -20.17
CA THR A 535 -23.06 -13.04 -21.20
C THR A 535 -22.74 -13.77 -22.51
N ASP A 536 -22.82 -13.08 -23.64
CA ASP A 536 -22.54 -13.69 -24.96
C ASP A 536 -21.09 -14.17 -25.07
N ASP A 537 -20.16 -13.46 -24.41
CA ASP A 537 -18.73 -13.75 -24.36
C ASP A 537 -18.33 -14.56 -23.11
N ALA A 538 -19.29 -15.21 -22.44
CA ALA A 538 -19.03 -15.96 -21.23
C ALA A 538 -18.00 -17.08 -21.46
N ILE A 539 -17.22 -17.41 -20.42
CA ILE A 539 -16.36 -18.60 -20.43
C ILE A 539 -16.85 -19.57 -19.37
N PHE A 540 -17.17 -20.78 -19.82
CA PHE A 540 -17.58 -21.88 -18.96
C PHE A 540 -16.49 -22.94 -18.91
N MET A 541 -15.96 -23.21 -17.72
CA MET A 541 -14.93 -24.21 -17.46
C MET A 541 -15.55 -25.39 -16.69
N PRO A 542 -16.13 -26.38 -17.39
CA PRO A 542 -16.77 -27.53 -16.77
C PRO A 542 -15.78 -28.48 -16.08
N PHE A 543 -16.33 -29.38 -15.26
CA PHE A 543 -15.59 -30.51 -14.69
C PHE A 543 -15.09 -31.44 -15.80
N GLY A 544 -13.82 -31.88 -15.69
CA GLY A 544 -13.26 -32.90 -16.57
C GLY A 544 -13.25 -32.57 -18.07
N ASP A 545 -13.28 -31.29 -18.47
CA ASP A 545 -13.17 -30.85 -19.86
C ASP A 545 -12.48 -29.47 -19.97
N THR A 546 -12.12 -29.10 -21.19
CA THR A 546 -11.57 -27.83 -21.63
C THR A 546 -12.56 -26.67 -21.51
N PRO A 547 -12.08 -25.42 -21.33
CA PRO A 547 -12.92 -24.22 -21.33
C PRO A 547 -13.72 -24.07 -22.62
N LYS A 548 -14.99 -23.66 -22.50
CA LYS A 548 -15.88 -23.29 -23.62
C LYS A 548 -16.05 -21.77 -23.64
N ARG A 549 -15.81 -21.14 -24.79
CA ARG A 549 -15.76 -19.68 -24.95
C ARG A 549 -16.94 -19.19 -25.80
N GLY A 550 -17.74 -18.32 -25.20
CA GLY A 550 -18.92 -17.73 -25.79
C GLY A 550 -20.08 -18.70 -25.98
N MET A 551 -21.27 -18.15 -26.27
CA MET A 551 -22.50 -18.93 -26.41
C MET A 551 -22.46 -19.96 -27.56
N ALA A 552 -21.65 -19.72 -28.59
CA ALA A 552 -21.48 -20.64 -29.71
C ALA A 552 -20.85 -21.98 -29.30
N GLU A 553 -19.99 -22.00 -28.27
CA GLU A 553 -19.41 -23.24 -27.73
C GLU A 553 -20.20 -23.76 -26.52
N ILE A 554 -20.70 -22.86 -25.66
CA ILE A 554 -21.35 -23.24 -24.39
C ILE A 554 -22.69 -23.92 -24.66
N ARG A 555 -23.54 -23.38 -25.54
CA ARG A 555 -24.90 -23.92 -25.78
C ARG A 555 -24.85 -25.34 -26.35
N PRO A 556 -24.07 -25.65 -27.40
CA PRO A 556 -23.96 -27.02 -27.90
C PRO A 556 -23.38 -27.98 -26.86
N TYR A 557 -22.38 -27.54 -26.08
CA TYR A 557 -21.80 -28.35 -25.02
C TYR A 557 -22.84 -28.74 -23.97
N LEU A 558 -23.59 -27.78 -23.42
CA LEU A 558 -24.59 -28.05 -22.39
C LEU A 558 -25.76 -28.88 -22.93
N THR A 559 -26.14 -28.68 -24.20
CA THR A 559 -27.15 -29.51 -24.88
C THR A 559 -26.69 -30.96 -24.96
N ALA A 560 -25.47 -31.21 -25.43
CA ALA A 560 -24.91 -32.55 -25.53
C ALA A 560 -24.72 -33.21 -24.15
N TYR A 561 -24.21 -32.45 -23.16
CA TYR A 561 -24.04 -32.91 -21.79
C TYR A 561 -25.36 -33.34 -21.15
N THR A 562 -26.40 -32.52 -21.33
CA THR A 562 -27.75 -32.79 -20.80
C THR A 562 -28.39 -33.99 -21.49
N ALA A 563 -28.22 -34.13 -22.82
CA ALA A 563 -28.70 -35.28 -23.58
C ALA A 563 -27.99 -36.58 -23.17
N ALA A 564 -26.68 -36.56 -22.93
CA ALA A 564 -25.93 -37.72 -22.45
C ALA A 564 -26.41 -38.19 -21.06
N GLY A 565 -26.85 -37.26 -20.21
CA GLY A 565 -27.47 -37.54 -18.92
C GLY A 565 -28.97 -37.89 -18.99
N SER A 566 -29.55 -38.04 -20.18
CA SER A 566 -31.01 -38.22 -20.34
C SER A 566 -31.57 -39.45 -19.60
N GLY A 567 -30.78 -40.52 -19.48
CA GLY A 567 -31.14 -41.73 -18.71
C GLY A 567 -31.09 -41.58 -17.19
N ALA A 568 -30.62 -40.44 -16.66
CA ALA A 568 -30.61 -40.14 -15.24
C ALA A 568 -31.84 -39.31 -14.83
N THR A 569 -32.37 -39.60 -13.65
CA THR A 569 -33.39 -38.77 -12.97
C THR A 569 -32.74 -38.08 -11.78
N PHE A 570 -33.01 -36.78 -11.60
CA PHE A 570 -32.47 -35.97 -10.51
C PHE A 570 -33.57 -35.73 -9.47
N ARG A 571 -33.46 -36.37 -8.29
CA ARG A 571 -34.51 -36.35 -7.26
C ARG A 571 -34.44 -35.13 -6.36
N ASP A 572 -33.22 -34.71 -6.00
CA ASP A 572 -32.94 -33.47 -5.26
C ASP A 572 -31.77 -32.77 -5.95
N VAL A 573 -31.99 -31.52 -6.35
CA VAL A 573 -30.96 -30.65 -6.92
C VAL A 573 -30.96 -29.38 -6.10
N ARG A 574 -29.79 -29.05 -5.54
CA ARG A 574 -29.58 -27.81 -4.80
C ARG A 574 -28.35 -27.11 -5.31
N VAL A 575 -28.48 -25.80 -5.52
CA VAL A 575 -27.36 -24.89 -5.76
C VAL A 575 -27.48 -23.77 -4.74
N TRP A 576 -26.39 -23.38 -4.09
CA TRP A 576 -26.41 -22.30 -3.11
C TRP A 576 -25.08 -21.55 -3.08
N THR A 577 -25.14 -20.30 -2.61
CA THR A 577 -23.95 -19.46 -2.42
C THR A 577 -23.33 -19.73 -1.04
N LEU A 578 -22.06 -20.14 -0.99
CA LEU A 578 -21.32 -20.22 0.28
C LEU A 578 -20.91 -18.82 0.78
N ALA A 579 -20.49 -17.98 -0.14
CA ALA A 579 -20.11 -16.59 0.09
C ALA A 579 -20.12 -15.84 -1.25
N PHE A 580 -20.19 -14.52 -1.19
CA PHE A 580 -19.98 -13.66 -2.35
C PHE A 580 -19.29 -12.36 -1.93
N GLU A 581 -18.77 -11.64 -2.91
CA GLU A 581 -18.15 -10.34 -2.73
C GLU A 581 -18.66 -9.36 -3.78
N ASN A 582 -19.06 -8.16 -3.35
CA ASN A 582 -19.58 -7.11 -4.22
C ASN A 582 -18.51 -6.04 -4.44
N HIS A 583 -18.06 -5.90 -5.69
CA HIS A 583 -17.01 -4.97 -6.13
C HIS A 583 -17.59 -3.91 -7.09
N GLY A 584 -18.85 -3.52 -6.87
CA GLY A 584 -19.56 -2.53 -7.67
C GLY A 584 -19.96 -3.07 -9.04
N ALA A 585 -19.08 -2.90 -10.04
CA ALA A 585 -19.29 -3.39 -11.41
C ALA A 585 -19.19 -4.92 -11.52
N TRP A 586 -18.54 -5.57 -10.55
CA TRP A 586 -18.30 -7.00 -10.53
C TRP A 586 -18.82 -7.63 -9.24
N VAL A 587 -19.30 -8.88 -9.31
CA VAL A 587 -19.61 -9.70 -8.15
C VAL A 587 -18.90 -11.04 -8.29
N ILE A 588 -18.21 -11.47 -7.24
CA ILE A 588 -17.60 -12.80 -7.16
C ILE A 588 -18.52 -13.68 -6.33
N GLU A 589 -18.96 -14.82 -6.85
CA GLU A 589 -19.75 -15.81 -6.12
C GLU A 589 -18.95 -17.11 -5.96
N TYR A 590 -19.04 -17.69 -4.77
CA TYR A 590 -18.50 -19.01 -4.45
C TYR A 590 -19.66 -20.02 -4.30
N PRO A 591 -20.18 -20.60 -5.40
CA PRO A 591 -21.31 -21.51 -5.35
C PRO A 591 -20.91 -22.93 -4.89
N LYS A 592 -21.90 -23.63 -4.34
CA LYS A 592 -21.89 -25.09 -4.11
C LYS A 592 -23.14 -25.71 -4.73
N PHE A 593 -23.05 -26.98 -5.07
CA PHE A 593 -24.19 -27.77 -5.51
C PHE A 593 -24.18 -29.17 -4.91
N ARG A 594 -25.38 -29.77 -4.88
CA ARG A 594 -25.64 -31.17 -4.56
C ARG A 594 -26.70 -31.69 -5.52
N VAL A 595 -26.45 -32.85 -6.13
CA VAL A 595 -27.36 -33.53 -7.03
C VAL A 595 -27.50 -34.98 -6.58
N GLU A 596 -28.71 -35.40 -6.26
CA GLU A 596 -29.07 -36.79 -6.04
C GLU A 596 -29.64 -37.38 -7.33
N TRP A 597 -28.98 -38.40 -7.87
CA TRP A 597 -29.32 -38.96 -9.17
C TRP A 597 -29.65 -40.45 -9.09
N THR A 598 -30.48 -40.91 -10.01
CA THR A 598 -30.73 -42.33 -10.26
C THR A 598 -30.69 -42.64 -11.75
N ALA A 599 -29.94 -43.63 -12.18
CA ALA A 599 -29.82 -44.04 -13.59
C ALA A 599 -29.57 -45.55 -13.68
N GLY A 600 -30.28 -46.27 -14.56
CA GLY A 600 -30.02 -47.69 -14.81
C GLY A 600 -30.09 -48.59 -13.56
N GLY A 601 -30.95 -48.28 -12.59
CA GLY A 601 -31.07 -49.01 -11.32
C GLY A 601 -30.03 -48.64 -10.25
N GLN A 602 -29.09 -47.75 -10.57
CA GLN A 602 -28.12 -47.20 -9.61
C GLN A 602 -28.57 -45.83 -9.09
N SER A 603 -28.07 -45.45 -7.92
CA SER A 603 -28.30 -44.14 -7.32
C SER A 603 -27.03 -43.58 -6.70
N GLY A 604 -26.86 -42.26 -6.71
CA GLY A 604 -25.72 -41.62 -6.08
C GLY A 604 -25.95 -40.15 -5.75
N THR A 605 -24.96 -39.54 -5.10
CA THR A 605 -24.91 -38.10 -4.83
C THR A 605 -23.66 -37.53 -5.45
N VAL A 606 -23.79 -36.44 -6.20
CA VAL A 606 -22.67 -35.62 -6.66
C VAL A 606 -22.72 -34.29 -5.92
N LYS A 607 -21.57 -33.85 -5.44
CA LYS A 607 -21.39 -32.51 -4.87
C LYS A 607 -20.25 -31.83 -5.61
N GLY A 608 -20.20 -30.51 -5.52
CA GLY A 608 -19.12 -29.73 -6.10
C GLY A 608 -19.35 -28.25 -5.89
N GLY A 609 -18.42 -27.42 -6.36
CA GLY A 609 -18.50 -25.98 -6.22
C GLY A 609 -17.71 -25.27 -7.32
N GLY A 610 -17.23 -24.08 -7.01
CA GLY A 610 -16.33 -23.35 -7.89
C GLY A 610 -16.38 -21.86 -7.67
N ILE A 611 -16.08 -21.11 -8.73
CA ILE A 611 -16.05 -19.65 -8.71
C ILE A 611 -16.84 -19.15 -9.92
N ARG A 612 -17.70 -18.15 -9.68
CA ARG A 612 -18.44 -17.41 -10.70
C ARG A 612 -18.10 -15.93 -10.60
N LEU A 613 -17.74 -15.32 -11.73
CA LEU A 613 -17.56 -13.89 -11.87
C LEU A 613 -18.74 -13.31 -12.64
N TRP A 614 -19.45 -12.40 -12.01
CA TRP A 614 -20.64 -11.74 -12.51
C TRP A 614 -20.33 -10.30 -12.88
N GLN A 615 -20.82 -9.85 -14.03
CA GLN A 615 -20.70 -8.48 -14.50
C GLN A 615 -22.04 -7.76 -14.37
N ARG A 616 -22.01 -6.57 -13.74
CA ARG A 616 -23.16 -5.67 -13.69
C ARG A 616 -23.30 -4.94 -15.01
N GLN A 617 -24.45 -5.09 -15.65
CA GLN A 617 -24.80 -4.42 -16.89
C GLN A 617 -25.30 -2.99 -16.63
N ALA A 618 -25.36 -2.16 -17.67
CA ALA A 618 -25.79 -0.76 -17.56
C ALA A 618 -27.20 -0.58 -16.94
N GLY A 619 -28.08 -1.59 -17.03
CA GLY A 619 -29.39 -1.63 -16.38
C GLY A 619 -29.41 -2.18 -14.95
N GLY A 620 -28.24 -2.42 -14.34
CA GLY A 620 -28.11 -2.93 -12.97
C GLY A 620 -28.22 -4.46 -12.81
N SER A 621 -28.72 -5.18 -13.82
CA SER A 621 -28.78 -6.64 -13.84
C SER A 621 -27.38 -7.27 -13.81
N LEU A 622 -27.23 -8.39 -13.12
CA LEU A 622 -26.01 -9.19 -13.12
C LEU A 622 -26.08 -10.25 -14.21
N LYS A 623 -25.00 -10.41 -14.98
CA LYS A 623 -24.83 -11.48 -15.97
C LYS A 623 -23.56 -12.26 -15.67
N LEU A 624 -23.63 -13.58 -15.81
CA LEU A 624 -22.53 -14.50 -15.58
C LEU A 624 -21.49 -14.38 -16.70
N HIS A 625 -20.27 -14.04 -16.32
CA HIS A 625 -19.20 -13.72 -17.26
C HIS A 625 -18.14 -14.83 -17.30
N ARG A 626 -17.70 -15.32 -16.14
CA ARG A 626 -16.76 -16.46 -16.06
C ARG A 626 -17.27 -17.45 -15.03
N GLN A 627 -17.17 -18.74 -15.33
CA GLN A 627 -17.49 -19.79 -14.39
C GLN A 627 -16.48 -20.93 -14.51
N ILE A 628 -16.03 -21.43 -13.37
CA ILE A 628 -15.36 -22.70 -13.25
C ILE A 628 -16.08 -23.58 -12.24
N GLY A 629 -16.26 -24.85 -12.57
CA GLY A 629 -16.90 -25.84 -11.72
C GLY A 629 -15.98 -27.02 -11.40
N THR A 630 -16.06 -27.51 -10.16
CA THR A 630 -15.37 -28.71 -9.68
C THR A 630 -16.37 -29.72 -9.14
N HIS A 631 -15.95 -30.97 -8.97
CA HIS A 631 -16.72 -32.02 -8.30
C HIS A 631 -15.95 -32.50 -7.08
N ASP A 632 -16.65 -32.78 -5.98
CA ASP A 632 -16.08 -33.37 -4.76
C ASP A 632 -15.95 -34.89 -4.97
N TYR A 633 -14.95 -35.53 -4.35
CA TYR A 633 -14.85 -36.99 -4.36
C TYR A 633 -15.97 -37.63 -3.54
N VAL A 634 -16.62 -38.65 -4.10
CA VAL A 634 -17.65 -39.43 -3.42
C VAL A 634 -16.97 -40.62 -2.74
N VAL A 635 -16.95 -40.63 -1.41
CA VAL A 635 -16.43 -41.77 -0.64
C VAL A 635 -17.42 -42.94 -0.81
N PRO A 636 -16.98 -44.10 -1.34
CA PRO A 636 -17.84 -45.28 -1.42
C PRO A 636 -18.35 -45.67 -0.03
N ALA A 637 -19.64 -46.00 0.09
CA ALA A 637 -20.17 -46.58 1.32
C ALA A 637 -19.42 -47.90 1.59
N ARG A 638 -18.87 -48.05 2.80
CA ARG A 638 -18.20 -49.28 3.24
C ARG A 638 -19.20 -50.40 3.48
#